data_AF-A0A7V2WUC7-F1
#
_entry.id   AF-A0A7V2WUC7-F1
#
_cell.length_a   1.000
_cell.length_b   1.000
_cell.length_c   1.000
_cell.angle_alpha   90.00
_cell.angle_beta   90.00
_cell.angle_gamma   90.00
#
_symmetry.space_group_name_H-M   'P 1'
#
loop_
_entity.id
_entity.type
_entity.pdbx_description
1 polymer ?
#
loop_
_entity_poly.entity_id
_entity_poly.type
_entity_poly.pdbx_seq_one_letter_code
_entity_poly.pdbx_strand_id
1 'polypeptide(L)'
;MKKTTIMLRLLLSLSFFLLLGNSQAAPIVIDGNLSDWSESDRLEVPPRTPVAGFELYGRYENNSYKIALHNINGSIGTSSTFWLNTDQDATTGYLIWGFASGAEYNINIATDGKPYLYTGADGETQVAGPLDHVITSDGASGSIIEINLPETLINSPPNEGINMLVDVNNSTFLPTSYWPHNNNYIIHKAPLSQQGKIQIDGDKSDWNNSDRLDLGSHNSVNDAELYGRYEDGKYKILLHHFTQNIGENSTIWLNTDQNASTGHQLWGFVGGAEFNINIYSNGKPYLYTGNASQIYVAGPLNYAKVSDNSGGSILELEVPESLIGTPDGEGINLLVDVNDNIFMPRSYSPSSNNYILPRFPNKAPIGIVYSKTTEGHFFNKKAYAQLFMSVQAQAMMAGLPFDLLNEDDLLDISKIKDYKTLVFPSFSNVKASQLSAIEQTLSLAVNQYNIGIITAGNFLTNDETGAALAGDSYSRMKSFMGVTRTSGAGPVDIAYKIANTNHPITSGEYSSGEVIKNYDGIWTDYFSATGSYNSSTIATQVVDGETHNALITTDHGGRHAHFATVAHMTDVNLLWSTMQWSVFGNKAPASLQMSRHKAIFISRNDMDQSMFSDEVAQVNGELLTILQMWKTNYDFVGSYYINLGNNPSNQEETDWSYSGPLYQNYMALGNEIGTHSYTHPHDTNLISDAAIRFEFKDSRTIIEQQLGLTNLGAAVPGMPEGLHASTEILQYVDYLSGGYSAVGAGYTNAMGFLDPSYSKVYLSPNMSFDFTLIGFQHLTAAQAKQVWFNEFDALVAHNNQAFIHWPWHDYGPNDTDNAGYSLDMFDSLISKAHQFGSEFITGKDFADRIKVFGNAGISISQQGNTIIGKVSASNSGQFALKVAKGNSIKSVDNWYAYDDKQVFLDNDGGNYTIHLGGTPDAVTHISALPSRSKLIAASGDGTDLQFTFKGKGKVKVALKCNPSSINVSGGSNSYTSTGSSAININFNNDIQHAETIVDISCN
;
A
#
# COMPACT_ATOMS: atom_id res chain seq x y z
N MET A 1 -45.84 43.67 33.23
CA MET A 1 -45.34 43.72 31.84
C MET A 1 -44.34 42.58 31.66
N LYS A 2 -44.52 41.76 30.61
CA LYS A 2 -43.68 40.68 30.02
C LYS A 2 -42.59 40.02 30.92
N LYS A 3 -42.79 38.82 31.50
CA LYS A 3 -42.75 37.42 30.95
C LYS A 3 -41.34 36.94 30.51
N THR A 4 -40.78 35.76 30.83
CA THR A 4 -41.04 34.64 31.78
C THR A 4 -39.85 33.65 31.69
N THR A 5 -39.66 32.82 32.74
CA THR A 5 -39.16 31.42 32.72
C THR A 5 -37.66 31.14 32.93
N ILE A 6 -37.28 30.98 34.21
CA ILE A 6 -36.18 30.13 34.69
C ILE A 6 -36.75 29.35 35.91
N MET A 7 -36.37 28.07 36.03
CA MET A 7 -36.67 27.13 37.13
C MET A 7 -38.09 26.55 37.23
N LEU A 8 -38.37 25.51 36.44
CA LEU A 8 -39.09 24.32 36.90
C LEU A 8 -38.88 23.16 35.92
N ARG A 9 -37.85 22.32 36.13
CA ARG A 9 -37.70 20.94 35.61
C ARG A 9 -36.45 20.29 36.22
N LEU A 10 -36.54 20.03 37.52
CA LEU A 10 -35.78 18.99 38.22
C LEU A 10 -36.88 18.03 38.72
N LEU A 11 -36.69 16.71 38.57
CA LEU A 11 -37.67 15.61 38.74
C LEU A 11 -38.51 15.25 37.51
N LEU A 12 -37.92 14.49 36.58
CA LEU A 12 -38.36 13.17 36.11
C LEU A 12 -37.35 12.70 35.03
N SER A 13 -36.24 12.11 35.46
CA SER A 13 -35.28 11.45 34.56
C SER A 13 -34.78 10.19 35.26
N LEU A 14 -35.65 9.20 35.34
CA LEU A 14 -35.30 7.83 35.69
C LEU A 14 -36.06 6.91 34.73
N SER A 15 -35.30 5.98 34.13
CA SER A 15 -35.74 4.86 33.28
C SER A 15 -35.92 5.13 31.78
N PHE A 16 -34.82 5.10 31.01
CA PHE A 16 -34.45 3.97 30.11
C PHE A 16 -33.29 4.44 29.20
N PHE A 17 -32.08 3.99 29.45
CA PHE A 17 -31.08 3.76 28.40
C PHE A 17 -30.22 2.59 28.88
N LEU A 18 -30.59 1.41 28.39
CA LEU A 18 -29.80 0.20 28.51
C LEU A 18 -28.51 0.35 27.69
N LEU A 19 -27.43 -0.18 28.26
CA LEU A 19 -26.25 -0.79 27.64
C LEU A 19 -26.21 -0.81 26.10
N LEU A 20 -25.21 -0.13 25.52
CA LEU A 20 -24.67 -0.49 24.20
C LEU A 20 -23.43 -1.37 24.41
N GLY A 21 -23.67 -2.69 24.45
CA GLY A 21 -22.68 -3.65 23.99
C GLY A 21 -22.66 -3.68 22.46
N ASN A 22 -21.69 -4.40 21.88
CA ASN A 22 -21.59 -4.75 20.47
C ASN A 22 -22.96 -4.78 19.76
N SER A 23 -23.26 -3.76 18.94
CA SER A 23 -24.47 -3.80 18.13
C SER A 23 -24.08 -4.11 16.69
N GLN A 24 -24.30 -5.36 16.31
CA GLN A 24 -24.94 -5.70 15.04
C GLN A 24 -25.87 -4.55 14.62
N ALA A 25 -25.85 -4.13 13.35
CA ALA A 25 -26.82 -3.16 12.83
C ALA A 25 -28.22 -3.58 13.30
N ALA A 26 -29.01 -2.64 13.83
CA ALA A 26 -30.33 -2.96 14.33
C ALA A 26 -31.11 -3.71 13.23
N PRO A 27 -31.82 -4.80 13.58
CA PRO A 27 -32.70 -5.47 12.63
C PRO A 27 -33.65 -4.46 12.02
N ILE A 28 -33.88 -4.55 10.71
CA ILE A 28 -34.81 -3.66 10.02
C ILE A 28 -36.24 -3.99 10.47
N VAL A 29 -36.92 -2.97 10.98
CA VAL A 29 -38.32 -3.01 11.37
C VAL A 29 -39.12 -2.21 10.36
N ILE A 30 -40.11 -2.84 9.74
CA ILE A 30 -41.02 -2.17 8.80
C ILE A 30 -42.01 -1.30 9.58
N ASP A 31 -41.66 -0.05 9.87
CA ASP A 31 -42.43 0.88 10.71
C ASP A 31 -42.57 2.31 10.14
N GLY A 32 -41.98 2.58 8.98
CA GLY A 32 -41.93 3.85 8.28
C GLY A 32 -40.85 4.81 8.78
N ASN A 33 -39.92 4.38 9.62
CA ASN A 33 -38.83 5.18 10.17
C ASN A 33 -37.48 4.68 9.67
N LEU A 34 -36.76 5.52 8.93
CA LEU A 34 -35.48 5.15 8.30
C LEU A 34 -34.28 5.07 9.27
N SER A 35 -34.49 5.16 10.58
CA SER A 35 -33.40 5.25 11.58
C SER A 35 -32.58 3.97 11.78
N ASP A 36 -33.15 2.82 11.43
CA ASP A 36 -32.52 1.49 11.42
C ASP A 36 -31.82 1.16 10.08
N TRP A 37 -32.07 1.98 9.05
CA TRP A 37 -31.35 1.96 7.78
C TRP A 37 -30.05 2.76 7.86
N SER A 38 -28.95 2.11 7.51
CA SER A 38 -27.61 2.71 7.50
C SER A 38 -27.25 3.26 6.12
N GLU A 39 -26.17 4.06 6.05
CA GLU A 39 -25.59 4.46 4.76
C GLU A 39 -25.15 3.26 3.91
N SER A 40 -24.81 2.12 4.52
CA SER A 40 -24.43 0.92 3.75
C SER A 40 -25.61 0.22 3.07
N ASP A 41 -26.84 0.54 3.50
CA ASP A 41 -28.06 0.01 2.89
C ASP A 41 -28.53 0.88 1.71
N ARG A 42 -27.94 2.07 1.49
CA ARG A 42 -28.26 2.98 0.38
C ARG A 42 -27.85 2.37 -0.97
N LEU A 43 -28.79 2.32 -1.92
CA LEU A 43 -28.56 1.69 -3.23
C LEU A 43 -28.28 2.70 -4.34
N GLU A 44 -28.73 3.95 -4.21
CA GLU A 44 -28.68 4.99 -5.23
C GLU A 44 -27.41 5.84 -5.24
N VAL A 45 -26.42 5.48 -4.42
CA VAL A 45 -25.09 6.11 -4.36
C VAL A 45 -24.14 5.57 -5.46
N PRO A 46 -23.03 6.28 -5.78
CA PRO A 46 -22.05 5.83 -6.76
C PRO A 46 -21.59 4.38 -6.51
N PRO A 47 -21.48 3.53 -7.54
CA PRO A 47 -21.35 3.88 -8.97
C PRO A 47 -22.68 4.15 -9.71
N ARG A 48 -23.85 4.02 -9.05
CA ARG A 48 -25.16 4.27 -9.68
C ARG A 48 -25.50 5.76 -9.60
N THR A 49 -26.28 6.25 -10.58
CA THR A 49 -26.65 7.68 -10.62
C THR A 49 -27.78 7.97 -9.63
N PRO A 50 -27.57 8.82 -8.61
CA PRO A 50 -28.64 9.22 -7.70
C PRO A 50 -29.73 9.98 -8.44
N VAL A 51 -30.99 9.69 -8.12
CA VAL A 51 -32.14 10.45 -8.62
C VAL A 51 -32.50 11.52 -7.61
N ALA A 52 -32.34 12.79 -7.99
CA ALA A 52 -32.56 13.91 -7.08
C ALA A 52 -33.97 13.86 -6.47
N GLY A 53 -34.05 14.02 -5.13
CA GLY A 53 -35.30 13.98 -4.39
C GLY A 53 -35.75 12.58 -3.94
N PHE A 54 -34.97 11.54 -4.24
CA PHE A 54 -35.24 10.18 -3.81
C PHE A 54 -34.08 9.59 -3.04
N GLU A 55 -34.44 8.66 -2.16
CA GLU A 55 -33.47 7.87 -1.45
C GLU A 55 -33.96 6.41 -1.36
N LEU A 56 -33.10 5.46 -1.71
CA LEU A 56 -33.48 4.06 -1.89
C LEU A 56 -32.57 3.15 -1.05
N TYR A 57 -33.15 2.25 -0.29
CA TYR A 57 -32.41 1.31 0.53
C TYR A 57 -32.80 -0.13 0.25
N GLY A 58 -31.87 -1.04 0.49
CA GLY A 58 -32.14 -2.47 0.48
C GLY A 58 -31.16 -3.26 1.34
N ARG A 59 -31.69 -4.21 2.13
CA ARG A 59 -30.91 -5.13 2.95
C ARG A 59 -31.51 -6.52 2.88
N TYR A 60 -30.66 -7.54 2.74
CA TYR A 60 -31.07 -8.92 2.97
C TYR A 60 -30.79 -9.31 4.43
N GLU A 61 -31.82 -9.66 5.18
CA GLU A 61 -31.70 -10.20 6.54
C GLU A 61 -32.87 -11.13 6.86
N ASN A 62 -32.65 -12.12 7.73
CA ASN A 62 -33.69 -13.06 8.19
C ASN A 62 -34.46 -13.74 7.04
N ASN A 63 -33.76 -14.16 5.98
CA ASN A 63 -34.33 -14.78 4.77
C ASN A 63 -35.36 -13.91 4.05
N SER A 64 -35.15 -12.60 4.07
CA SER A 64 -36.02 -11.62 3.41
C SER A 64 -35.24 -10.44 2.86
N TYR A 65 -35.70 -9.91 1.74
CA TYR A 65 -35.25 -8.64 1.19
C TYR A 65 -36.10 -7.52 1.80
N LYS A 66 -35.47 -6.67 2.59
CA LYS A 66 -36.04 -5.43 3.11
C LYS A 66 -35.76 -4.35 2.09
N ILE A 67 -36.76 -3.55 1.74
CA ILE A 67 -36.64 -2.44 0.78
C ILE A 67 -37.25 -1.21 1.40
N ALA A 68 -36.57 -0.07 1.33
CA ALA A 68 -37.17 1.22 1.68
C ALA A 68 -36.98 2.24 0.55
N LEU A 69 -38.01 3.02 0.26
CA LEU A 69 -37.95 4.12 -0.69
C LEU A 69 -38.51 5.37 -0.04
N HIS A 70 -37.73 6.45 -0.06
CA HIS A 70 -38.09 7.77 0.43
C HIS A 70 -38.22 8.73 -0.76
N ASN A 71 -39.41 9.27 -0.97
CA ASN A 71 -39.62 10.39 -1.88
C ASN A 71 -39.71 11.66 -1.04
N ILE A 72 -38.64 12.45 -1.02
CA ILE A 72 -38.46 13.60 -0.11
C ILE A 72 -39.50 14.71 -0.39
N ASN A 73 -39.93 14.86 -1.65
CA ASN A 73 -40.78 15.97 -2.09
C ASN A 73 -42.08 15.51 -2.75
N GLY A 74 -42.52 14.28 -2.50
CA GLY A 74 -43.74 13.76 -3.12
C GLY A 74 -44.29 12.49 -2.48
N SER A 75 -45.44 12.06 -3.01
CA SER A 75 -46.13 10.84 -2.57
C SER A 75 -45.63 9.61 -3.32
N ILE A 76 -45.51 8.48 -2.64
CA ILE A 76 -45.41 7.14 -3.20
C ILE A 76 -46.81 6.55 -3.17
N GLY A 77 -47.41 6.38 -4.34
CA GLY A 77 -48.81 6.03 -4.49
C GLY A 77 -49.02 4.85 -5.43
N THR A 78 -50.29 4.64 -5.75
CA THR A 78 -50.74 3.59 -6.68
C THR A 78 -50.00 3.67 -8.01
N SER A 79 -49.62 2.53 -8.60
CA SER A 79 -48.78 2.42 -9.80
C SER A 79 -47.28 2.70 -9.60
N SER A 80 -46.79 2.72 -8.35
CA SER A 80 -45.36 2.53 -8.10
C SER A 80 -45.02 1.03 -8.19
N THR A 81 -43.94 0.70 -8.90
CA THR A 81 -43.53 -0.67 -9.20
C THR A 81 -42.06 -0.88 -8.89
N PHE A 82 -41.75 -1.92 -8.11
CA PHE A 82 -40.39 -2.41 -7.89
C PHE A 82 -40.22 -3.67 -8.75
N TRP A 83 -39.47 -3.56 -9.83
CA TRP A 83 -39.16 -4.67 -10.73
C TRP A 83 -37.98 -5.46 -10.18
N LEU A 84 -38.16 -6.76 -10.01
CA LEU A 84 -37.21 -7.65 -9.39
C LEU A 84 -36.75 -8.68 -10.43
N ASN A 85 -35.49 -8.58 -10.82
CA ASN A 85 -34.81 -9.62 -11.56
C ASN A 85 -34.06 -10.48 -10.54
N THR A 86 -34.50 -11.72 -10.44
CA THR A 86 -34.13 -12.67 -9.39
C THR A 86 -33.08 -13.66 -9.80
N ASP A 87 -32.89 -13.89 -11.10
CA ASP A 87 -31.79 -14.70 -11.65
C ASP A 87 -30.61 -13.86 -12.16
N GLN A 88 -30.76 -12.53 -12.12
CA GLN A 88 -29.87 -11.50 -12.65
C GLN A 88 -29.61 -11.59 -14.16
N ASP A 89 -30.40 -12.37 -14.89
CA ASP A 89 -30.32 -12.49 -16.35
C ASP A 89 -31.35 -11.55 -16.98
N ALA A 90 -30.87 -10.52 -17.68
CA ALA A 90 -31.76 -9.54 -18.30
C ALA A 90 -32.47 -10.06 -19.57
N THR A 91 -32.19 -11.29 -19.98
CA THR A 91 -32.80 -11.96 -21.15
C THR A 91 -33.94 -12.90 -20.78
N THR A 92 -34.06 -13.25 -19.50
CA THR A 92 -35.17 -14.02 -18.92
C THR A 92 -36.18 -13.07 -18.27
N GLY A 93 -37.37 -13.59 -17.92
CA GLY A 93 -38.42 -12.77 -17.29
C GLY A 93 -39.12 -11.76 -18.23
N TYR A 94 -39.79 -10.78 -17.62
CA TYR A 94 -40.53 -9.73 -18.32
C TYR A 94 -39.63 -8.55 -18.70
N LEU A 95 -39.66 -8.16 -19.98
CA LEU A 95 -38.94 -6.99 -20.47
C LEU A 95 -39.80 -5.74 -20.34
N ILE A 96 -39.41 -4.83 -19.46
CA ILE A 96 -40.04 -3.51 -19.30
C ILE A 96 -39.85 -2.75 -20.62
N TRP A 97 -40.97 -2.31 -21.20
CA TRP A 97 -41.04 -1.69 -22.55
C TRP A 97 -40.38 -2.51 -23.67
N GLY A 98 -40.23 -3.82 -23.48
CA GLY A 98 -39.62 -4.72 -24.46
C GLY A 98 -38.10 -4.69 -24.52
N PHE A 99 -37.40 -4.02 -23.59
CA PHE A 99 -35.92 -4.00 -23.59
C PHE A 99 -35.24 -3.98 -22.20
N ALA A 100 -35.94 -3.68 -21.10
CA ALA A 100 -35.30 -3.45 -19.79
C ALA A 100 -35.58 -4.55 -18.74
N SER A 101 -34.63 -4.72 -17.82
CA SER A 101 -34.64 -5.54 -16.59
C SER A 101 -34.66 -7.06 -16.68
N GLY A 102 -35.43 -7.66 -17.59
CA GLY A 102 -35.71 -9.10 -17.52
C GLY A 102 -36.24 -9.52 -16.15
N ALA A 103 -37.37 -8.96 -15.72
CA ALA A 103 -37.84 -9.11 -14.34
C ALA A 103 -38.79 -10.33 -14.20
N GLU A 104 -38.45 -11.31 -13.37
CA GLU A 104 -39.35 -12.44 -13.07
C GLU A 104 -40.53 -11.98 -12.21
N TYR A 105 -40.30 -11.01 -11.33
CA TYR A 105 -41.28 -10.52 -10.37
C TYR A 105 -41.37 -8.99 -10.37
N ASN A 106 -42.52 -8.47 -9.93
CA ASN A 106 -42.65 -7.07 -9.59
C ASN A 106 -43.49 -6.89 -8.33
N ILE A 107 -43.14 -5.91 -7.49
CA ILE A 107 -44.00 -5.45 -6.41
C ILE A 107 -44.72 -4.20 -6.90
N ASN A 108 -46.04 -4.26 -7.00
CA ASN A 108 -46.86 -3.13 -7.46
C ASN A 108 -47.80 -2.66 -6.35
N ILE A 109 -47.86 -1.34 -6.13
CA ILE A 109 -48.83 -0.72 -5.23
C ILE A 109 -50.19 -0.65 -5.93
N ALA A 110 -51.09 -1.57 -5.56
CA ALA A 110 -52.39 -1.72 -6.19
C ALA A 110 -53.36 -0.57 -5.84
N THR A 111 -54.55 -0.59 -6.44
CA THR A 111 -55.57 0.47 -6.27
C THR A 111 -56.10 0.64 -4.85
N ASP A 112 -55.90 -0.35 -3.98
CA ASP A 112 -56.23 -0.27 -2.55
C ASP A 112 -55.11 0.37 -1.71
N GLY A 113 -54.01 0.81 -2.34
CA GLY A 113 -52.87 1.47 -1.73
C GLY A 113 -51.85 0.52 -1.10
N LYS A 114 -51.92 -0.80 -1.37
CA LYS A 114 -51.02 -1.80 -0.76
C LYS A 114 -50.09 -2.46 -1.80
N PRO A 115 -48.84 -2.80 -1.42
CA PRO A 115 -47.92 -3.53 -2.28
C PRO A 115 -48.25 -5.03 -2.32
N TYR A 116 -48.41 -5.55 -3.53
CA TYR A 116 -48.55 -6.99 -3.81
C TYR A 116 -47.43 -7.44 -4.75
N LEU A 117 -47.02 -8.71 -4.64
CA LEU A 117 -46.04 -9.35 -5.52
C LEU A 117 -46.75 -9.94 -6.73
N TYR A 118 -46.23 -9.71 -7.92
CA TYR A 118 -46.74 -10.15 -9.20
C TYR A 118 -45.62 -10.78 -10.06
N THR A 119 -46.03 -11.46 -11.13
CA THR A 119 -45.20 -11.89 -12.26
C THR A 119 -45.79 -11.31 -13.55
N GLY A 120 -44.97 -11.18 -14.60
CA GLY A 120 -45.36 -10.56 -15.87
C GLY A 120 -45.28 -9.03 -15.82
N ALA A 121 -46.16 -8.37 -16.57
CA ALA A 121 -46.28 -6.90 -16.57
C ALA A 121 -46.69 -6.34 -15.20
N ASP A 122 -46.68 -5.02 -15.06
CA ASP A 122 -46.97 -4.33 -13.80
C ASP A 122 -48.38 -4.67 -13.31
N GLY A 123 -48.46 -5.34 -12.16
CA GLY A 123 -49.75 -5.77 -11.61
C GLY A 123 -50.48 -6.87 -12.39
N GLU A 124 -49.82 -7.61 -13.29
CA GLU A 124 -50.48 -8.58 -14.18
C GLU A 124 -50.94 -9.86 -13.43
N THR A 125 -50.01 -10.74 -13.06
CA THR A 125 -50.35 -12.03 -12.42
C THR A 125 -49.89 -12.03 -10.97
N GLN A 126 -50.84 -11.90 -10.04
CA GLN A 126 -50.54 -11.83 -8.61
C GLN A 126 -49.95 -13.16 -8.09
N VAL A 127 -48.81 -13.07 -7.42
CA VAL A 127 -48.11 -14.18 -6.75
C VAL A 127 -48.45 -14.22 -5.27
N ALA A 128 -48.36 -13.08 -4.57
CA ALA A 128 -48.59 -12.98 -3.14
C ALA A 128 -48.99 -11.56 -2.72
N GLY A 129 -49.57 -11.43 -1.53
CA GLY A 129 -49.70 -10.14 -0.84
C GLY A 129 -51.06 -9.90 -0.16
N PRO A 130 -51.24 -8.73 0.50
CA PRO A 130 -50.26 -7.65 0.53
C PRO A 130 -48.99 -8.07 1.29
N LEU A 131 -47.83 -7.59 0.84
CA LEU A 131 -46.58 -7.83 1.54
C LEU A 131 -46.60 -7.11 2.90
N ASP A 132 -45.73 -7.52 3.81
CA ASP A 132 -45.53 -6.77 5.06
C ASP A 132 -44.87 -5.43 4.72
N HIS A 133 -45.56 -4.32 5.03
CA HIS A 133 -45.21 -2.99 4.54
C HIS A 133 -45.72 -1.88 5.46
N VAL A 134 -45.09 -0.72 5.36
CA VAL A 134 -45.60 0.55 5.89
C VAL A 134 -45.44 1.62 4.83
N ILE A 135 -46.47 2.47 4.67
CA ILE A 135 -46.40 3.70 3.87
C ILE A 135 -46.80 4.86 4.79
N THR A 136 -45.90 5.81 5.01
CA THR A 136 -46.08 6.94 5.92
C THR A 136 -45.69 8.25 5.25
N SER A 137 -46.21 9.36 5.79
CA SER A 137 -45.65 10.69 5.50
C SER A 137 -44.34 10.85 6.28
N ASP A 138 -43.34 11.50 5.67
CA ASP A 138 -42.07 11.86 6.31
C ASP A 138 -42.19 13.00 7.35
N GLY A 139 -43.41 13.51 7.58
CA GLY A 139 -43.66 14.68 8.43
C GLY A 139 -43.54 16.03 7.71
N ALA A 140 -43.23 16.03 6.40
CA ALA A 140 -43.15 17.17 5.50
C ALA A 140 -44.02 16.92 4.24
N SER A 141 -43.49 17.18 3.05
CA SER A 141 -44.17 16.95 1.76
C SER A 141 -43.86 15.57 1.14
N GLY A 142 -43.03 14.76 1.80
CA GLY A 142 -42.56 13.48 1.30
C GLY A 142 -43.30 12.29 1.87
N SER A 143 -42.91 11.10 1.40
CA SER A 143 -43.43 9.82 1.88
C SER A 143 -42.37 8.74 1.83
N ILE A 144 -42.48 7.81 2.76
CA ILE A 144 -41.60 6.65 2.91
C ILE A 144 -42.45 5.40 2.72
N ILE A 145 -41.95 4.45 1.93
CA ILE A 145 -42.45 3.08 1.92
C ILE A 145 -41.34 2.14 2.40
N GLU A 146 -41.70 1.20 3.25
CA GLU A 146 -40.88 0.06 3.61
C GLU A 146 -41.61 -1.24 3.27
N ILE A 147 -40.88 -2.23 2.75
CA ILE A 147 -41.43 -3.51 2.31
C ILE A 147 -40.51 -4.62 2.79
N ASN A 148 -41.11 -5.69 3.30
CA ASN A 148 -40.45 -6.95 3.60
C ASN A 148 -40.89 -8.02 2.59
N LEU A 149 -39.94 -8.49 1.79
CA LEU A 149 -40.14 -9.53 0.78
C LEU A 149 -39.43 -10.83 1.21
N PRO A 150 -40.16 -11.83 1.74
CA PRO A 150 -39.60 -13.15 2.01
C PRO A 150 -39.02 -13.78 0.74
N GLU A 151 -37.80 -14.30 0.82
CA GLU A 151 -37.12 -14.87 -0.35
C GLU A 151 -37.86 -16.09 -0.94
N THR A 152 -38.62 -16.79 -0.11
CA THR A 152 -39.41 -17.96 -0.48
C THR A 152 -40.55 -17.63 -1.44
N LEU A 153 -40.95 -16.35 -1.55
CA LEU A 153 -41.97 -15.90 -2.51
C LEU A 153 -41.40 -15.67 -3.91
N ILE A 154 -40.07 -15.58 -4.04
CA ILE A 154 -39.37 -15.25 -5.28
C ILE A 154 -38.34 -16.33 -5.64
N ASN A 155 -38.67 -17.59 -5.34
CA ASN A 155 -37.88 -18.79 -5.67
C ASN A 155 -36.44 -18.80 -5.12
N SER A 156 -36.18 -18.17 -3.96
CA SER A 156 -34.88 -18.18 -3.28
C SER A 156 -33.71 -17.79 -4.21
N PRO A 157 -33.59 -16.50 -4.58
CA PRO A 157 -32.57 -16.01 -5.50
C PRO A 157 -31.16 -16.47 -5.10
N PRO A 158 -30.25 -16.68 -6.08
CA PRO A 158 -28.86 -17.08 -5.84
C PRO A 158 -28.11 -16.07 -4.95
N ASN A 159 -26.94 -16.47 -4.47
CA ASN A 159 -26.19 -15.75 -3.43
C ASN A 159 -25.76 -14.32 -3.81
N GLU A 160 -25.86 -13.93 -5.08
CA GLU A 160 -25.54 -12.57 -5.55
C GLU A 160 -26.64 -11.55 -5.19
N GLY A 161 -27.84 -12.02 -4.83
CA GLY A 161 -28.98 -11.17 -4.47
C GLY A 161 -29.92 -10.88 -5.63
N ILE A 162 -30.68 -9.78 -5.56
CA ILE A 162 -31.64 -9.39 -6.61
C ILE A 162 -31.28 -8.07 -7.28
N ASN A 163 -31.46 -8.03 -8.60
CA ASN A 163 -31.46 -6.80 -9.38
C ASN A 163 -32.81 -6.11 -9.22
N MET A 164 -32.80 -4.80 -8.98
CA MET A 164 -34.00 -4.00 -8.76
C MET A 164 -33.99 -2.73 -9.60
N LEU A 165 -35.15 -2.46 -10.21
CA LEU A 165 -35.49 -1.19 -10.82
C LEU A 165 -36.77 -0.68 -10.19
N VAL A 166 -36.89 0.63 -10.02
CA VAL A 166 -38.04 1.22 -9.36
C VAL A 166 -38.67 2.28 -10.24
N ASP A 167 -39.97 2.15 -10.44
CA ASP A 167 -40.81 3.15 -11.08
C ASP A 167 -41.73 3.73 -10.01
N VAL A 168 -41.68 5.05 -9.81
CA VAL A 168 -42.50 5.76 -8.83
C VAL A 168 -43.64 6.47 -9.56
N ASN A 169 -44.86 6.02 -9.28
CA ASN A 169 -46.11 6.52 -9.85
C ASN A 169 -46.13 6.58 -11.40
N ASN A 170 -45.42 5.69 -12.09
CA ASN A 170 -45.29 5.67 -13.55
C ASN A 170 -44.76 7.00 -14.13
N SER A 171 -43.89 7.68 -13.38
CA SER A 171 -43.47 9.05 -13.68
C SER A 171 -41.99 9.32 -13.41
N THR A 172 -41.39 8.64 -12.43
CA THR A 172 -39.98 8.78 -12.09
C THR A 172 -39.34 7.41 -12.02
N PHE A 173 -38.23 7.24 -12.73
CA PHE A 173 -37.53 5.97 -12.85
C PHE A 173 -36.22 6.04 -12.08
N LEU A 174 -35.99 5.05 -11.21
CA LEU A 174 -34.77 4.87 -10.46
C LEU A 174 -34.15 3.53 -10.90
N PRO A 175 -32.92 3.52 -11.43
CA PRO A 175 -32.08 4.68 -11.78
C PRO A 175 -32.67 5.51 -12.93
N THR A 176 -32.11 6.70 -13.18
CA THR A 176 -32.52 7.60 -14.28
C THR A 176 -32.50 6.96 -15.67
N SER A 177 -31.78 5.84 -15.84
CA SER A 177 -31.81 5.01 -17.04
C SER A 177 -31.75 3.52 -16.70
N TYR A 178 -32.74 2.76 -17.16
CA TYR A 178 -32.81 1.30 -17.05
C TYR A 178 -31.86 0.56 -18.03
N TRP A 179 -31.06 1.31 -18.78
CA TRP A 179 -30.05 0.80 -19.71
C TRP A 179 -28.73 1.58 -19.58
N PRO A 180 -27.55 0.92 -19.67
CA PRO A 180 -27.34 -0.54 -19.76
C PRO A 180 -27.69 -1.29 -18.46
N HIS A 181 -27.92 -2.61 -18.53
CA HIS A 181 -28.41 -3.44 -17.40
C HIS A 181 -27.53 -3.39 -16.13
N ASN A 182 -26.25 -3.05 -16.28
CA ASN A 182 -25.35 -2.80 -15.16
C ASN A 182 -25.69 -1.54 -14.34
N ASN A 183 -26.69 -0.74 -14.74
CA ASN A 183 -27.22 0.38 -13.95
C ASN A 183 -28.18 -0.07 -12.84
N ASN A 184 -28.71 -1.30 -12.88
CA ASN A 184 -29.71 -1.79 -11.94
C ASN A 184 -29.21 -1.70 -10.48
N TYR A 185 -30.11 -1.42 -9.54
CA TYR A 185 -29.81 -1.55 -8.12
C TYR A 185 -29.63 -3.02 -7.76
N ILE A 186 -28.76 -3.34 -6.82
CA ILE A 186 -28.55 -4.71 -6.36
C ILE A 186 -28.75 -4.75 -4.87
N ILE A 187 -29.63 -5.62 -4.39
CA ILE A 187 -29.73 -5.97 -2.97
C ILE A 187 -29.03 -7.31 -2.81
N HIS A 188 -27.81 -7.27 -2.30
CA HIS A 188 -26.99 -8.46 -2.15
C HIS A 188 -27.51 -9.40 -1.05
N LYS A 189 -27.41 -10.71 -1.30
CA LYS A 189 -27.67 -11.74 -0.29
C LYS A 189 -26.44 -11.84 0.63
N ALA A 190 -26.43 -10.97 1.65
CA ALA A 190 -25.45 -10.77 2.74
C ALA A 190 -24.20 -9.88 2.45
N PRO A 191 -23.91 -8.96 3.39
CA PRO A 191 -22.57 -8.69 3.88
C PRO A 191 -22.49 -9.12 5.35
N LEU A 192 -22.08 -10.35 5.62
CA LEU A 192 -21.65 -10.71 6.98
C LEU A 192 -20.17 -10.38 7.11
N SER A 193 -19.90 -9.34 7.88
CA SER A 193 -18.60 -9.03 8.44
C SER A 193 -18.13 -10.18 9.35
N GLN A 194 -17.35 -11.11 8.80
CA GLN A 194 -16.41 -11.93 9.56
C GLN A 194 -15.11 -12.05 8.75
N GLN A 195 -14.11 -11.25 9.10
CA GLN A 195 -12.74 -11.50 8.66
C GLN A 195 -12.08 -12.44 9.66
N GLY A 196 -12.47 -13.72 9.58
CA GLY A 196 -11.68 -14.82 10.12
C GLY A 196 -10.62 -15.26 9.11
N LYS A 197 -9.54 -15.88 9.60
CA LYS A 197 -8.61 -16.63 8.76
C LYS A 197 -9.34 -17.81 8.12
N ILE A 198 -9.07 -18.09 6.85
CA ILE A 198 -9.57 -19.29 6.17
C ILE A 198 -9.04 -20.53 6.88
N GLN A 199 -9.94 -21.40 7.32
CA GLN A 199 -9.65 -22.75 7.75
C GLN A 199 -9.76 -23.70 6.55
N ILE A 200 -8.98 -24.79 6.56
CA ILE A 200 -9.06 -25.83 5.54
C ILE A 200 -9.83 -27.00 6.15
N ASP A 201 -11.16 -26.90 6.14
CA ASP A 201 -12.08 -27.83 6.81
C ASP A 201 -13.27 -28.27 5.93
N GLY A 202 -13.40 -27.70 4.73
CA GLY A 202 -14.42 -27.98 3.74
C GLY A 202 -15.72 -27.22 3.99
N ASP A 203 -15.70 -26.21 4.87
CA ASP A 203 -16.80 -25.27 5.09
C ASP A 203 -16.51 -23.95 4.39
N LYS A 204 -17.50 -23.48 3.63
CA LYS A 204 -17.40 -22.25 2.87
C LYS A 204 -17.66 -20.99 3.72
N SER A 205 -18.06 -21.14 4.99
CA SER A 205 -18.60 -20.05 5.81
C SER A 205 -17.61 -18.91 6.13
N ASP A 206 -16.30 -19.15 6.02
CA ASP A 206 -15.21 -18.18 6.20
C ASP A 206 -14.71 -17.56 4.88
N TRP A 207 -15.20 -18.04 3.73
CA TRP A 207 -14.95 -17.49 2.41
C TRP A 207 -15.96 -16.40 2.06
N ASN A 208 -15.44 -15.25 1.63
CA ASN A 208 -16.22 -14.07 1.32
C ASN A 208 -16.40 -13.89 -0.20
N ASN A 209 -17.37 -13.07 -0.59
CA ASN A 209 -17.60 -12.73 -2.01
C ASN A 209 -16.36 -12.09 -2.66
N SER A 210 -15.54 -11.37 -1.89
CA SER A 210 -14.27 -10.80 -2.39
C SER A 210 -13.21 -11.84 -2.70
N ASP A 211 -13.31 -13.05 -2.15
CA ASP A 211 -12.38 -14.15 -2.43
C ASP A 211 -12.82 -14.95 -3.65
N ARG A 212 -14.00 -14.67 -4.21
CA ARG A 212 -14.51 -15.41 -5.34
C ARG A 212 -13.86 -14.94 -6.63
N LEU A 213 -13.26 -15.88 -7.36
CA LEU A 213 -12.45 -15.61 -8.55
C LEU A 213 -13.26 -15.74 -9.84
N ASP A 214 -14.38 -16.46 -9.82
CA ASP A 214 -15.14 -16.82 -11.02
C ASP A 214 -16.38 -15.95 -11.30
N LEU A 215 -16.45 -14.74 -10.73
CA LEU A 215 -17.60 -13.82 -10.84
C LEU A 215 -17.79 -13.16 -12.23
N GLY A 216 -16.85 -13.31 -13.15
CA GLY A 216 -16.98 -12.73 -14.50
C GLY A 216 -17.90 -13.58 -15.38
N SER A 217 -18.94 -12.97 -15.97
CA SER A 217 -19.92 -13.69 -16.84
C SER A 217 -19.32 -14.41 -18.06
N HIS A 218 -18.08 -14.10 -18.44
CA HIS A 218 -17.36 -14.77 -19.52
C HIS A 218 -16.50 -15.95 -19.02
N ASN A 219 -16.25 -16.02 -17.72
CA ASN A 219 -15.33 -16.95 -17.07
C ASN A 219 -16.04 -17.89 -16.10
N SER A 220 -17.25 -17.56 -15.65
CA SER A 220 -18.06 -18.39 -14.76
C SER A 220 -18.44 -19.71 -15.44
N VAL A 221 -18.50 -20.77 -14.63
CA VAL A 221 -18.89 -22.10 -15.08
C VAL A 221 -20.12 -22.51 -14.29
N ASN A 222 -21.20 -22.84 -14.99
CA ASN A 222 -22.42 -23.31 -14.36
C ASN A 222 -22.10 -24.49 -13.44
N ASP A 223 -22.75 -24.51 -12.27
CA ASP A 223 -22.61 -25.57 -11.27
C ASP A 223 -21.22 -25.71 -10.64
N ALA A 224 -20.33 -24.72 -10.80
CA ALA A 224 -19.06 -24.65 -10.09
C ALA A 224 -18.78 -23.25 -9.54
N GLU A 225 -17.97 -23.18 -8.49
CA GLU A 225 -17.50 -21.95 -7.87
C GLU A 225 -16.03 -22.07 -7.54
N LEU A 226 -15.28 -21.00 -7.80
CA LEU A 226 -13.85 -20.94 -7.48
C LEU A 226 -13.58 -19.73 -6.60
N TYR A 227 -12.99 -20.01 -5.46
CA TYR A 227 -12.53 -19.00 -4.52
C TYR A 227 -11.02 -19.14 -4.32
N GLY A 228 -10.37 -18.03 -4.03
CA GLY A 228 -8.99 -18.02 -3.61
C GLY A 228 -8.67 -16.81 -2.76
N ARG A 229 -7.79 -17.04 -1.77
CA ARG A 229 -7.22 -15.99 -0.95
C ARG A 229 -5.75 -16.30 -0.68
N TYR A 230 -4.91 -15.29 -0.75
CA TYR A 230 -3.56 -15.37 -0.20
C TYR A 230 -3.55 -14.86 1.24
N GLU A 231 -3.13 -15.70 2.18
CA GLU A 231 -2.92 -15.34 3.59
C GLU A 231 -1.91 -16.30 4.24
N ASP A 232 -1.20 -15.85 5.29
CA ASP A 232 -0.19 -16.63 6.03
C ASP A 232 0.91 -17.27 5.14
N GLY A 233 1.30 -16.61 4.04
CA GLY A 233 2.31 -17.13 3.12
C GLY A 233 1.83 -18.28 2.22
N LYS A 234 0.51 -18.46 2.09
CA LYS A 234 -0.10 -19.57 1.35
C LYS A 234 -1.20 -19.08 0.42
N TYR A 235 -1.31 -19.72 -0.73
CA TYR A 235 -2.47 -19.60 -1.62
C TYR A 235 -3.50 -20.63 -1.19
N LYS A 236 -4.62 -20.15 -0.64
CA LYS A 236 -5.76 -20.97 -0.27
C LYS A 236 -6.74 -20.95 -1.44
N ILE A 237 -7.25 -22.12 -1.80
CA ILE A 237 -8.17 -22.31 -2.92
C ILE A 237 -9.34 -23.15 -2.44
N LEU A 238 -10.55 -22.68 -2.71
CA LEU A 238 -11.77 -23.48 -2.59
C LEU A 238 -12.39 -23.67 -3.97
N LEU A 239 -12.65 -24.92 -4.31
CA LEU A 239 -13.40 -25.34 -5.49
C LEU A 239 -14.67 -26.04 -4.99
N HIS A 240 -15.82 -25.46 -5.30
CA HIS A 240 -17.10 -26.10 -5.05
C HIS A 240 -17.71 -26.49 -6.39
N HIS A 241 -18.05 -27.77 -6.56
CA HIS A 241 -18.86 -28.21 -7.68
C HIS A 241 -20.18 -28.76 -7.15
N PHE A 242 -21.32 -28.19 -7.58
CA PHE A 242 -22.64 -28.46 -7.00
C PHE A 242 -23.25 -29.81 -7.40
N THR A 243 -22.92 -30.33 -8.60
CA THR A 243 -23.60 -31.51 -9.16
C THR A 243 -22.71 -32.73 -9.36
N GLN A 244 -21.41 -32.63 -9.05
CA GLN A 244 -20.42 -33.69 -9.25
C GLN A 244 -19.38 -33.68 -8.14
N ASN A 245 -18.93 -34.86 -7.74
CA ASN A 245 -17.79 -35.00 -6.85
C ASN A 245 -16.50 -34.63 -7.58
N ILE A 246 -15.71 -33.75 -6.98
CA ILE A 246 -14.36 -33.42 -7.41
C ILE A 246 -13.47 -34.63 -7.13
N GLY A 247 -13.00 -35.29 -8.17
CA GLY A 247 -12.45 -36.64 -8.13
C GLY A 247 -11.11 -36.79 -8.83
N GLU A 248 -10.76 -38.03 -9.12
CA GLU A 248 -9.58 -38.38 -9.90
C GLU A 248 -9.59 -37.63 -11.24
N ASN A 249 -8.43 -37.16 -11.68
CA ASN A 249 -8.25 -36.33 -12.87
C ASN A 249 -8.73 -34.87 -12.76
N SER A 250 -9.00 -34.37 -11.55
CA SER A 250 -9.09 -32.91 -11.37
C SER A 250 -7.70 -32.30 -11.28
N THR A 251 -7.43 -31.24 -12.05
CA THR A 251 -6.15 -30.52 -12.09
C THR A 251 -6.34 -29.02 -11.88
N ILE A 252 -5.57 -28.42 -10.97
CA ILE A 252 -5.45 -26.96 -10.84
C ILE A 252 -4.06 -26.57 -11.35
N TRP A 253 -3.99 -25.87 -12.47
CA TRP A 253 -2.76 -25.37 -13.08
C TRP A 253 -2.42 -23.99 -12.52
N LEU A 254 -1.15 -23.83 -12.12
CA LEU A 254 -0.63 -22.60 -11.52
C LEU A 254 0.44 -22.04 -12.45
N ASN A 255 0.17 -20.87 -13.01
CA ASN A 255 1.18 -20.05 -13.68
C ASN A 255 1.61 -18.94 -12.71
N THR A 256 2.88 -19.01 -12.32
CA THR A 256 3.48 -18.22 -11.24
C THR A 256 4.22 -16.99 -11.75
N ASP A 257 4.68 -16.98 -12.99
CA ASP A 257 5.33 -15.81 -13.60
C ASP A 257 4.35 -14.95 -14.44
N GLN A 258 3.09 -15.40 -14.53
CA GLN A 258 2.02 -14.87 -15.38
C GLN A 258 2.38 -14.77 -16.88
N ASN A 259 3.45 -15.42 -17.31
CA ASN A 259 3.90 -15.41 -18.67
C ASN A 259 3.38 -16.67 -19.37
N ALA A 260 2.36 -16.49 -20.19
CA ALA A 260 1.75 -17.59 -20.94
C ALA A 260 2.70 -18.25 -21.96
N SER A 261 3.94 -17.80 -22.13
CA SER A 261 4.94 -18.39 -23.03
C SER A 261 6.00 -19.25 -22.31
N THR A 262 6.10 -19.14 -20.98
CA THR A 262 6.97 -19.96 -20.12
C THR A 262 6.15 -21.11 -19.52
N GLY A 263 6.80 -22.01 -18.78
CA GLY A 263 6.13 -23.16 -18.17
C GLY A 263 5.55 -24.20 -19.14
N HIS A 264 4.66 -25.04 -18.63
CA HIS A 264 3.96 -26.07 -19.40
C HIS A 264 2.76 -25.48 -20.16
N GLN A 265 2.73 -25.72 -21.47
CA GLN A 265 1.61 -25.36 -22.33
C GLN A 265 0.59 -26.50 -22.38
N LEU A 266 -0.58 -26.29 -21.80
CA LEU A 266 -1.72 -27.18 -21.95
C LEU A 266 -2.09 -27.24 -23.44
N TRP A 267 -2.21 -28.47 -23.96
CA TRP A 267 -2.46 -28.76 -25.38
C TRP A 267 -1.49 -28.07 -26.36
N GLY A 268 -0.34 -27.59 -25.88
CA GLY A 268 0.69 -26.92 -26.67
C GLY A 268 0.44 -25.43 -26.97
N PHE A 269 -0.58 -24.78 -26.39
CA PHE A 269 -0.85 -23.37 -26.69
C PHE A 269 -1.39 -22.49 -25.54
N VAL A 270 -1.66 -23.02 -24.34
CA VAL A 270 -2.29 -22.25 -23.27
C VAL A 270 -1.76 -22.54 -21.86
N GLY A 271 -1.93 -21.59 -20.95
CA GLY A 271 -1.69 -21.71 -19.50
C GLY A 271 -0.29 -21.33 -19.05
N GLY A 272 0.75 -21.81 -19.73
CA GLY A 272 2.13 -21.54 -19.33
C GLY A 272 2.41 -21.83 -17.86
N ALA A 273 1.96 -23.00 -17.39
CA ALA A 273 1.94 -23.32 -15.96
C ALA A 273 3.28 -23.93 -15.50
N GLU A 274 3.94 -23.32 -14.52
CA GLU A 274 5.12 -23.90 -13.87
C GLU A 274 4.73 -25.11 -13.01
N PHE A 275 3.55 -25.04 -12.37
CA PHE A 275 3.07 -26.04 -11.43
C PHE A 275 1.65 -26.51 -11.73
N ASN A 276 1.30 -27.69 -11.23
CA ASN A 276 -0.08 -28.17 -11.21
C ASN A 276 -0.37 -28.99 -9.96
N ILE A 277 -1.61 -28.89 -9.46
CA ILE A 277 -2.13 -29.70 -8.36
C ILE A 277 -3.03 -30.75 -8.98
N ASN A 278 -2.71 -32.03 -8.77
CA ASN A 278 -3.47 -33.15 -9.31
C ASN A 278 -4.12 -33.97 -8.19
N ILE A 279 -5.39 -34.33 -8.37
CA ILE A 279 -6.12 -35.22 -7.45
C ILE A 279 -6.01 -36.66 -7.94
N TYR A 280 -5.36 -37.51 -7.13
CA TYR A 280 -5.12 -38.91 -7.45
C TYR A 280 -6.30 -39.83 -7.09
N SER A 281 -6.22 -41.10 -7.50
CA SER A 281 -7.18 -42.17 -7.14
C SER A 281 -7.43 -42.36 -5.64
N ASN A 282 -6.50 -41.90 -4.79
CA ASN A 282 -6.68 -41.87 -3.34
C ASN A 282 -7.49 -40.66 -2.83
N GLY A 283 -7.98 -39.80 -3.73
CA GLY A 283 -8.78 -38.62 -3.46
C GLY A 283 -8.02 -37.45 -2.84
N LYS A 284 -6.68 -37.45 -2.89
CA LYS A 284 -5.84 -36.41 -2.27
C LYS A 284 -5.15 -35.53 -3.32
N PRO A 285 -4.99 -34.22 -3.06
CA PRO A 285 -4.26 -33.30 -3.93
C PRO A 285 -2.73 -33.36 -3.71
N TYR A 286 -1.97 -33.44 -4.80
CA TYR A 286 -0.50 -33.40 -4.80
C TYR A 286 0.01 -32.36 -5.81
N LEU A 287 1.12 -31.71 -5.49
CA LEU A 287 1.75 -30.67 -6.32
C LEU A 287 2.83 -31.28 -7.24
N TYR A 288 2.84 -30.84 -8.50
CA TYR A 288 3.74 -31.28 -9.56
C TYR A 288 4.28 -30.10 -10.38
N THR A 289 5.33 -30.33 -11.16
CA THR A 289 5.76 -29.49 -12.29
C THR A 289 5.67 -30.25 -13.60
N GLY A 290 5.70 -29.51 -14.72
CA GLY A 290 5.56 -30.07 -16.06
C GLY A 290 4.10 -30.39 -16.41
N ASN A 291 3.89 -31.46 -17.19
CA ASN A 291 2.55 -31.93 -17.53
C ASN A 291 1.79 -32.42 -16.28
N ALA A 292 0.48 -32.66 -16.41
CA ALA A 292 -0.37 -33.14 -15.33
C ALA A 292 0.24 -34.41 -14.71
N SER A 293 0.42 -34.40 -13.40
CA SER A 293 0.99 -35.51 -12.63
C SER A 293 2.40 -35.97 -13.08
N GLN A 294 3.19 -35.12 -13.76
CA GLN A 294 4.47 -35.54 -14.34
C GLN A 294 5.62 -35.60 -13.33
N ILE A 295 6.04 -34.46 -12.78
CA ILE A 295 7.20 -34.38 -11.88
C ILE A 295 6.70 -34.00 -10.50
N TYR A 296 6.79 -34.93 -9.55
CA TYR A 296 6.32 -34.71 -8.18
C TYR A 296 7.15 -33.63 -7.46
N VAL A 297 6.45 -32.68 -6.81
CA VAL A 297 7.06 -31.64 -5.96
C VAL A 297 6.76 -31.92 -4.49
N ALA A 298 5.46 -32.01 -4.12
CA ALA A 298 5.05 -32.13 -2.72
C ALA A 298 3.63 -32.73 -2.57
N GLY A 299 3.35 -33.32 -1.41
CA GLY A 299 1.99 -33.65 -0.98
C GLY A 299 1.85 -34.90 -0.10
N PRO A 300 0.61 -35.26 0.31
CA PRO A 300 -0.62 -34.52 0.00
C PRO A 300 -0.57 -33.12 0.59
N LEU A 301 -1.10 -32.13 -0.16
CA LEU A 301 -1.25 -30.77 0.37
C LEU A 301 -2.19 -30.78 1.57
N ASN A 302 -2.16 -29.75 2.42
CA ASN A 302 -3.21 -29.59 3.43
C ASN A 302 -4.52 -29.29 2.70
N TYR A 303 -5.54 -30.10 2.98
CA TYR A 303 -6.78 -30.10 2.22
C TYR A 303 -7.95 -30.63 3.05
N ALA A 304 -9.15 -30.21 2.68
CA ALA A 304 -10.40 -30.78 3.14
C ALA A 304 -11.31 -31.02 1.93
N LYS A 305 -12.02 -32.15 1.94
CA LYS A 305 -12.98 -32.46 0.89
C LYS A 305 -14.26 -33.01 1.50
N VAL A 306 -15.37 -32.32 1.28
CA VAL A 306 -16.65 -32.61 1.92
C VAL A 306 -17.75 -32.71 0.85
N SER A 307 -18.65 -33.68 1.01
CA SER A 307 -19.86 -33.78 0.17
C SER A 307 -20.79 -32.62 0.50
N ASP A 308 -21.30 -31.93 -0.53
CA ASP A 308 -22.24 -30.81 -0.33
C ASP A 308 -23.70 -31.26 -0.10
N ASN A 309 -23.93 -32.59 -0.07
CA ASN A 309 -25.23 -33.23 0.08
C ASN A 309 -26.23 -32.99 -1.06
N SER A 310 -25.81 -32.35 -2.15
CA SER A 310 -26.59 -32.12 -3.38
C SER A 310 -26.11 -32.95 -4.58
N GLY A 311 -25.14 -33.83 -4.36
CA GLY A 311 -24.50 -34.67 -5.40
C GLY A 311 -23.11 -34.16 -5.80
N GLY A 312 -22.74 -32.98 -5.31
CA GLY A 312 -21.46 -32.32 -5.48
C GLY A 312 -20.51 -32.47 -4.29
N SER A 313 -19.40 -31.73 -4.35
CA SER A 313 -18.44 -31.65 -3.26
C SER A 313 -17.71 -30.31 -3.23
N ILE A 314 -17.30 -29.91 -2.03
CA ILE A 314 -16.39 -28.80 -1.77
C ILE A 314 -15.00 -29.38 -1.57
N LEU A 315 -14.01 -28.85 -2.26
CA LEU A 315 -12.59 -29.08 -2.03
C LEU A 315 -11.95 -27.78 -1.59
N GLU A 316 -11.30 -27.81 -0.45
CA GLU A 316 -10.39 -26.76 0.00
C GLU A 316 -8.97 -27.30 0.05
N LEU A 317 -8.02 -26.46 -0.30
CA LEU A 317 -6.61 -26.75 -0.15
C LEU A 317 -5.79 -25.48 0.02
N GLU A 318 -4.57 -25.65 0.52
CA GLU A 318 -3.59 -24.58 0.59
C GLU A 318 -2.26 -24.99 -0.05
N VAL A 319 -1.65 -24.05 -0.77
CA VAL A 319 -0.33 -24.18 -1.39
C VAL A 319 0.60 -23.16 -0.74
N PRO A 320 1.58 -23.60 0.07
CA PRO A 320 2.63 -22.71 0.57
C PRO A 320 3.42 -22.07 -0.57
N GLU A 321 3.61 -20.74 -0.51
CA GLU A 321 4.41 -20.01 -1.52
C GLU A 321 5.84 -20.56 -1.61
N SER A 322 6.40 -21.03 -0.50
CA SER A 322 7.73 -21.64 -0.46
C SER A 322 7.88 -22.89 -1.34
N LEU A 323 6.80 -23.52 -1.78
CA LEU A 323 6.82 -24.67 -2.69
C LEU A 323 6.77 -24.28 -4.17
N ILE A 324 6.26 -23.09 -4.48
CA ILE A 324 6.01 -22.63 -5.86
C ILE A 324 6.82 -21.38 -6.24
N GLY A 325 7.56 -20.80 -5.29
CA GLY A 325 8.27 -19.55 -5.49
C GLY A 325 7.36 -18.33 -5.35
N THR A 326 7.97 -17.14 -5.22
CA THR A 326 7.23 -15.87 -5.20
C THR A 326 6.81 -15.51 -6.63
N PRO A 327 5.50 -15.29 -6.91
CA PRO A 327 5.05 -14.92 -8.25
C PRO A 327 5.60 -13.58 -8.73
N ASP A 328 5.85 -13.47 -10.05
CA ASP A 328 6.39 -12.26 -10.69
C ASP A 328 5.30 -11.22 -11.07
N GLY A 329 4.01 -11.55 -10.92
CA GLY A 329 2.84 -10.71 -11.27
C GLY A 329 1.87 -10.41 -10.11
N GLU A 330 0.62 -10.01 -10.40
CA GLU A 330 -0.40 -9.64 -9.40
C GLU A 330 -0.79 -10.80 -8.44
N GLY A 331 -0.39 -12.03 -8.77
CA GLY A 331 -0.68 -13.25 -8.05
C GLY A 331 -0.42 -14.47 -8.94
N ILE A 332 -1.10 -15.58 -8.69
CA ILE A 332 -1.02 -16.76 -9.55
C ILE A 332 -2.18 -16.81 -10.53
N ASN A 333 -1.88 -17.12 -11.79
CA ASN A 333 -2.90 -17.43 -12.78
C ASN A 333 -3.35 -18.88 -12.59
N LEU A 334 -4.65 -19.08 -12.48
CA LEU A 334 -5.28 -20.37 -12.28
C LEU A 334 -6.06 -20.78 -13.53
N LEU A 335 -5.83 -22.03 -13.96
CA LEU A 335 -6.75 -22.78 -14.80
C LEU A 335 -7.14 -24.05 -14.05
N VAL A 336 -8.43 -24.33 -13.94
CA VAL A 336 -8.94 -25.50 -13.21
C VAL A 336 -9.65 -26.42 -14.18
N ASP A 337 -9.32 -27.69 -14.08
CA ASP A 337 -9.98 -28.78 -14.75
C ASP A 337 -10.59 -29.68 -13.67
N VAL A 338 -11.90 -29.90 -13.73
CA VAL A 338 -12.60 -30.83 -12.84
C VAL A 338 -12.92 -32.10 -13.61
N ASN A 339 -12.29 -33.20 -13.19
CA ASN A 339 -12.48 -34.54 -13.73
C ASN A 339 -12.27 -34.68 -15.26
N ASP A 340 -11.34 -33.93 -15.86
CA ASP A 340 -11.08 -33.86 -17.33
C ASP A 340 -12.29 -33.42 -18.19
N ASN A 341 -13.33 -32.86 -17.57
CA ASN A 341 -14.61 -32.62 -18.26
C ASN A 341 -15.13 -31.19 -18.08
N ILE A 342 -14.69 -30.48 -17.06
CA ILE A 342 -15.18 -29.14 -16.72
C ILE A 342 -13.99 -28.22 -16.56
N PHE A 343 -13.88 -27.28 -17.49
CA PHE A 343 -12.79 -26.32 -17.54
C PHE A 343 -13.26 -25.00 -16.96
N MET A 344 -12.55 -24.48 -15.97
CA MET A 344 -12.74 -23.17 -15.36
C MET A 344 -11.46 -22.34 -15.58
N PRO A 345 -11.51 -21.20 -16.28
CA PRO A 345 -12.67 -20.62 -16.93
C PRO A 345 -13.24 -21.48 -18.07
N ARG A 346 -14.51 -21.23 -18.42
CA ARG A 346 -15.28 -21.98 -19.43
C ARG A 346 -14.56 -22.18 -20.76
N SER A 347 -13.61 -21.31 -21.08
CA SER A 347 -12.63 -21.50 -22.14
C SER A 347 -11.26 -21.08 -21.64
N TYR A 348 -10.20 -21.82 -21.99
CA TYR A 348 -8.83 -21.35 -21.77
C TYR A 348 -8.35 -20.42 -22.90
N SER A 349 -9.15 -20.22 -23.96
CA SER A 349 -8.82 -19.32 -25.05
C SER A 349 -9.59 -17.98 -24.92
N PRO A 350 -8.97 -16.84 -25.27
CA PRO A 350 -7.54 -16.64 -25.58
C PRO A 350 -6.64 -16.92 -24.36
N SER A 351 -5.32 -16.98 -24.51
CA SER A 351 -4.40 -17.29 -23.40
C SER A 351 -4.46 -16.33 -22.20
N SER A 352 -5.10 -15.17 -22.37
CA SER A 352 -5.44 -14.24 -21.29
C SER A 352 -6.68 -14.65 -20.48
N ASN A 353 -7.34 -15.76 -20.83
CA ASN A 353 -8.53 -16.26 -20.16
C ASN A 353 -8.13 -17.23 -19.04
N ASN A 354 -7.92 -16.66 -17.86
CA ASN A 354 -7.56 -17.35 -16.63
C ASN A 354 -8.24 -16.66 -15.44
N TYR A 355 -8.17 -17.27 -14.27
CA TYR A 355 -8.45 -16.55 -13.02
C TYR A 355 -7.14 -16.06 -12.43
N ILE A 356 -7.17 -14.87 -11.85
CA ILE A 356 -6.04 -14.36 -11.08
C ILE A 356 -6.42 -14.55 -9.61
N LEU A 357 -5.64 -15.35 -8.90
CA LEU A 357 -5.67 -15.36 -7.45
C LEU A 357 -4.63 -14.34 -6.96
N PRO A 358 -5.05 -13.11 -6.59
CA PRO A 358 -4.13 -12.06 -6.23
C PRO A 358 -3.37 -12.43 -4.97
N ARG A 359 -2.08 -12.08 -4.95
CA ARG A 359 -1.27 -12.19 -3.74
C ARG A 359 -1.73 -11.16 -2.69
N PHE A 360 -2.24 -10.00 -3.11
CA PHE A 360 -2.68 -8.92 -2.23
C PHE A 360 -3.93 -8.20 -2.79
N PRO A 361 -5.07 -8.14 -2.07
CA PRO A 361 -6.34 -7.66 -2.62
C PRO A 361 -6.52 -6.12 -2.68
N ASN A 362 -5.67 -5.34 -1.99
CA ASN A 362 -5.66 -3.88 -2.14
C ASN A 362 -4.53 -3.48 -3.10
N LYS A 363 -4.83 -2.62 -4.08
CA LYS A 363 -3.81 -2.05 -4.98
C LYS A 363 -3.13 -0.84 -4.34
N ALA A 364 -1.97 -0.47 -4.87
CA ALA A 364 -1.34 0.80 -4.56
C ALA A 364 -2.27 1.97 -4.96
N PRO A 365 -2.46 2.99 -4.11
CA PRO A 365 -3.30 4.14 -4.45
C PRO A 365 -2.67 5.06 -5.51
N ILE A 366 -1.37 4.93 -5.79
CA ILE A 366 -0.65 5.79 -6.73
C ILE A 366 0.18 4.97 -7.72
N GLY A 367 0.26 5.46 -8.96
CA GLY A 367 1.20 4.97 -9.97
C GLY A 367 2.26 6.03 -10.27
N ILE A 368 3.54 5.65 -10.26
CA ILE A 368 4.66 6.54 -10.60
C ILE A 368 5.18 6.17 -11.98
N VAL A 369 5.11 7.10 -12.93
CA VAL A 369 5.37 6.82 -14.34
C VAL A 369 6.80 7.19 -14.71
N TYR A 370 7.54 6.21 -15.22
CA TYR A 370 8.86 6.38 -15.83
C TYR A 370 8.74 6.64 -17.33
N SER A 371 9.35 7.72 -17.82
CA SER A 371 9.41 8.04 -19.25
C SER A 371 10.77 7.71 -19.83
N LYS A 372 10.85 6.60 -20.57
CA LYS A 372 12.07 6.26 -21.33
C LYS A 372 12.38 7.30 -22.39
N THR A 373 11.35 7.89 -22.99
CA THR A 373 11.51 8.93 -24.01
C THR A 373 12.07 10.21 -23.39
N THR A 374 11.58 10.63 -22.21
CA THR A 374 12.13 11.80 -21.50
C THR A 374 13.52 11.53 -20.95
N GLU A 375 13.82 10.34 -20.42
CA GLU A 375 15.18 9.95 -19.99
C GLU A 375 16.21 10.16 -21.13
N GLY A 376 15.85 9.79 -22.37
CA GLY A 376 16.69 9.95 -23.54
C GLY A 376 17.03 11.39 -23.91
N HIS A 377 16.21 12.35 -23.46
CA HIS A 377 16.39 13.79 -23.67
C HIS A 377 16.77 14.55 -22.38
N PHE A 378 16.89 13.84 -21.27
CA PHE A 378 17.32 14.43 -20.01
C PHE A 378 18.83 14.69 -20.04
N PHE A 379 19.29 15.72 -19.33
CA PHE A 379 20.70 16.14 -19.37
C PHE A 379 21.66 15.04 -18.88
N ASN A 380 21.18 14.12 -18.05
CA ASN A 380 21.95 12.98 -17.56
C ASN A 380 20.99 11.83 -17.16
N LYS A 381 21.23 10.62 -17.67
CA LYS A 381 20.38 9.44 -17.40
C LYS A 381 20.36 9.02 -15.93
N LYS A 382 21.51 9.09 -15.25
CA LYS A 382 21.61 8.81 -13.81
C LYS A 382 20.82 9.83 -13.01
N ALA A 383 20.87 11.11 -13.39
CA ALA A 383 20.06 12.15 -12.76
C ALA A 383 18.55 11.89 -12.97
N TYR A 384 18.11 11.43 -14.15
CA TYR A 384 16.72 11.04 -14.36
C TYR A 384 16.29 9.86 -13.46
N ALA A 385 17.13 8.83 -13.34
CA ALA A 385 16.88 7.72 -12.40
C ALA A 385 16.82 8.20 -10.95
N GLN A 386 17.70 9.12 -10.53
CA GLN A 386 17.67 9.73 -9.20
C GLN A 386 16.38 10.55 -8.97
N LEU A 387 15.93 11.32 -9.97
CA LEU A 387 14.65 12.03 -9.94
C LEU A 387 13.48 11.05 -9.72
N PHE A 388 13.47 9.96 -10.48
CA PHE A 388 12.45 8.91 -10.35
C PHE A 388 12.44 8.28 -8.95
N MET A 389 13.60 7.92 -8.41
CA MET A 389 13.72 7.38 -7.05
C MET A 389 13.40 8.41 -5.96
N SER A 390 13.70 9.70 -6.17
CA SER A 390 13.33 10.77 -5.22
C SER A 390 11.81 10.83 -5.02
N VAL A 391 11.05 10.65 -6.10
CA VAL A 391 9.58 10.58 -6.04
C VAL A 391 9.10 9.32 -5.31
N GLN A 392 9.74 8.17 -5.52
CA GLN A 392 9.44 6.94 -4.76
C GLN A 392 9.68 7.15 -3.26
N ALA A 393 10.81 7.74 -2.89
CA ALA A 393 11.10 8.05 -1.49
C ALA A 393 10.04 8.97 -0.88
N GLN A 394 9.55 9.97 -1.61
CA GLN A 394 8.47 10.82 -1.09
C GLN A 394 7.10 10.14 -1.01
N ALA A 395 6.82 9.15 -1.86
CA ALA A 395 5.66 8.28 -1.69
C ALA A 395 5.76 7.42 -0.41
N MET A 396 6.94 6.87 -0.14
CA MET A 396 7.22 6.16 1.11
C MET A 396 7.09 7.09 2.33
N MET A 397 7.59 8.32 2.26
CA MET A 397 7.39 9.34 3.29
C MET A 397 5.90 9.66 3.48
N ALA A 398 5.13 9.74 2.39
CA ALA A 398 3.69 9.95 2.44
C ALA A 398 2.94 8.76 3.08
N GLY A 399 3.59 7.60 3.18
CA GLY A 399 2.98 6.34 3.59
C GLY A 399 1.91 5.85 2.61
N LEU A 400 2.17 6.09 1.32
CA LEU A 400 1.36 5.65 0.19
C LEU A 400 2.19 4.64 -0.63
N PRO A 401 1.88 3.33 -0.55
CA PRO A 401 2.39 2.35 -1.49
C PRO A 401 2.13 2.76 -2.93
N PHE A 402 3.01 2.33 -3.83
CA PHE A 402 3.03 2.77 -5.22
C PHE A 402 3.39 1.63 -6.16
N ASP A 403 2.82 1.69 -7.36
CA ASP A 403 3.29 0.89 -8.49
C ASP A 403 4.19 1.73 -9.39
N LEU A 404 5.16 1.08 -10.02
CA LEU A 404 6.04 1.70 -11.01
C LEU A 404 5.55 1.37 -12.42
N LEU A 405 5.24 2.40 -13.18
CA LEU A 405 4.65 2.30 -14.52
C LEU A 405 5.64 2.78 -15.58
N ASN A 406 5.46 2.32 -16.81
CA ASN A 406 6.17 2.83 -17.99
C ASN A 406 5.20 3.50 -18.98
N GLU A 407 5.73 4.04 -20.07
CA GLU A 407 4.93 4.72 -21.11
C GLU A 407 3.89 3.82 -21.77
N ASP A 408 4.18 2.52 -21.92
CA ASP A 408 3.27 1.58 -22.57
C ASP A 408 2.06 1.25 -21.68
N ASP A 409 2.21 1.34 -20.34
CA ASP A 409 1.08 1.19 -19.41
C ASP A 409 0.03 2.30 -19.59
N LEU A 410 0.45 3.49 -20.05
CA LEU A 410 -0.45 4.61 -20.35
C LEU A 410 -1.28 4.40 -21.62
N LEU A 411 -1.03 3.33 -22.39
CA LEU A 411 -1.83 3.01 -23.57
C LEU A 411 -3.12 2.25 -23.21
N ASP A 412 -3.24 1.75 -21.98
CA ASP A 412 -4.34 0.91 -21.55
C ASP A 412 -4.99 1.44 -20.27
N ILE A 413 -6.24 1.91 -20.37
CA ILE A 413 -7.00 2.42 -19.23
C ILE A 413 -7.20 1.36 -18.14
N SER A 414 -7.23 0.07 -18.47
CA SER A 414 -7.40 -1.02 -17.49
C SER A 414 -6.24 -1.10 -16.50
N LYS A 415 -5.04 -0.66 -16.92
CA LYS A 415 -3.84 -0.63 -16.10
C LYS A 415 -3.75 0.57 -15.16
N ILE A 416 -4.46 1.65 -15.45
CA ILE A 416 -4.32 2.90 -14.67
C ILE A 416 -5.59 3.38 -13.98
N LYS A 417 -6.78 2.86 -14.35
CA LYS A 417 -8.07 3.32 -13.82
C LYS A 417 -8.27 3.12 -12.30
N ASP A 418 -7.51 2.20 -11.70
CA ASP A 418 -7.65 1.83 -10.29
C ASP A 418 -6.87 2.78 -9.35
N TYR A 419 -5.93 3.57 -9.89
CA TYR A 419 -5.18 4.55 -9.12
C TYR A 419 -6.03 5.76 -8.75
N LYS A 420 -5.67 6.44 -7.66
CA LYS A 420 -6.20 7.75 -7.30
C LYS A 420 -5.37 8.88 -7.89
N THR A 421 -4.07 8.65 -8.05
CA THR A 421 -3.12 9.65 -8.55
C THR A 421 -2.05 9.00 -9.41
N LEU A 422 -1.75 9.61 -10.55
CA LEU A 422 -0.56 9.33 -11.35
C LEU A 422 0.48 10.43 -11.10
N VAL A 423 1.71 10.01 -10.82
CA VAL A 423 2.84 10.91 -10.58
C VAL A 423 3.85 10.77 -11.71
N PHE A 424 4.18 11.88 -12.33
CA PHE A 424 5.12 11.99 -13.44
C PHE A 424 6.31 12.84 -12.98
N PRO A 425 7.43 12.25 -12.56
CA PRO A 425 8.59 13.02 -12.09
C PRO A 425 9.07 14.03 -13.16
N SER A 426 9.13 13.58 -14.40
CA SER A 426 9.25 14.40 -15.60
C SER A 426 8.79 13.59 -16.82
N PHE A 427 7.94 14.20 -17.66
CA PHE A 427 7.33 13.56 -18.83
C PHE A 427 7.19 14.57 -19.98
N SER A 428 8.29 15.25 -20.33
CA SER A 428 8.27 16.30 -21.36
C SER A 428 8.22 15.76 -22.78
N ASN A 429 8.72 14.54 -22.99
CA ASN A 429 8.87 13.92 -24.31
C ASN A 429 8.05 12.64 -24.42
N VAL A 430 7.52 12.36 -25.60
CA VAL A 430 6.70 11.17 -25.89
C VAL A 430 6.89 10.74 -27.34
N LYS A 431 6.80 9.44 -27.63
CA LYS A 431 6.80 8.97 -29.02
C LYS A 431 5.58 9.50 -29.76
N ALA A 432 5.78 10.15 -30.90
CA ALA A 432 4.73 10.73 -31.72
C ALA A 432 3.66 9.69 -32.10
N SER A 433 4.05 8.43 -32.33
CA SER A 433 3.12 7.33 -32.62
C SER A 433 2.24 6.91 -31.44
N GLN A 434 2.64 7.20 -30.20
CA GLN A 434 1.91 6.85 -28.98
C GLN A 434 1.09 8.01 -28.41
N LEU A 435 1.44 9.26 -28.77
CA LEU A 435 0.84 10.49 -28.23
C LEU A 435 -0.70 10.46 -28.21
N SER A 436 -1.35 10.12 -29.33
CA SER A 436 -2.82 10.14 -29.40
C SER A 436 -3.47 9.12 -28.47
N ALA A 437 -2.89 7.93 -28.33
CA ALA A 437 -3.41 6.88 -27.45
C ALA A 437 -3.20 7.26 -25.96
N ILE A 438 -2.00 7.74 -25.61
CA ILE A 438 -1.70 8.23 -24.26
C ILE A 438 -2.64 9.39 -23.89
N GLU A 439 -2.82 10.35 -24.79
CA GLU A 439 -3.72 11.49 -24.56
C GLU A 439 -5.16 11.02 -24.33
N GLN A 440 -5.67 10.08 -25.13
CA GLN A 440 -7.01 9.52 -24.97
C GLN A 440 -7.16 8.80 -23.63
N THR A 441 -6.20 7.95 -23.26
CA THR A 441 -6.24 7.18 -22.01
C THR A 441 -6.15 8.09 -20.78
N LEU A 442 -5.28 9.10 -20.79
CA LEU A 442 -5.21 10.11 -19.73
C LEU A 442 -6.47 10.97 -19.66
N SER A 443 -7.09 11.31 -20.80
CA SER A 443 -8.41 11.96 -20.81
C SER A 443 -9.46 11.12 -20.10
N LEU A 444 -9.50 9.80 -20.31
CA LEU A 444 -10.42 8.91 -19.60
C LEU A 444 -10.10 8.83 -18.11
N ALA A 445 -8.83 8.64 -17.76
CA ALA A 445 -8.36 8.58 -16.37
C ALA A 445 -8.82 9.81 -15.57
N VAL A 446 -8.58 11.00 -16.09
CA VAL A 446 -9.01 12.26 -15.46
C VAL A 446 -10.54 12.37 -15.49
N ASN A 447 -11.15 12.43 -16.67
CA ASN A 447 -12.55 12.85 -16.78
C ASN A 447 -13.58 11.81 -16.30
N GLN A 448 -13.25 10.52 -16.36
CA GLN A 448 -14.18 9.43 -16.03
C GLN A 448 -13.84 8.73 -14.71
N TYR A 449 -12.55 8.55 -14.41
CA TYR A 449 -12.10 7.82 -13.22
C TYR A 449 -11.62 8.74 -12.08
N ASN A 450 -11.67 10.04 -12.29
CA ASN A 450 -11.30 11.07 -11.31
C ASN A 450 -9.83 10.98 -10.83
N ILE A 451 -8.92 10.61 -11.73
CA ILE A 451 -7.51 10.39 -11.40
C ILE A 451 -6.73 11.70 -11.40
N GLY A 452 -6.09 12.01 -10.27
CA GLY A 452 -5.19 13.15 -10.13
C GLY A 452 -3.89 12.98 -10.93
N ILE A 453 -3.30 14.10 -11.37
CA ILE A 453 -1.98 14.13 -12.02
C ILE A 453 -1.06 15.03 -11.20
N ILE A 454 0.09 14.50 -10.80
CA ILE A 454 1.18 15.29 -10.21
C ILE A 454 2.36 15.27 -11.18
N THR A 455 2.84 16.43 -11.61
CA THR A 455 4.00 16.52 -12.53
C THR A 455 4.83 17.78 -12.28
N ALA A 456 6.03 17.81 -12.84
CA ALA A 456 6.89 18.98 -12.84
C ALA A 456 7.32 19.42 -14.25
N GLY A 457 7.49 20.73 -14.42
CA GLY A 457 7.97 21.32 -15.67
C GLY A 457 7.04 21.06 -16.85
N ASN A 458 7.61 20.82 -18.03
CA ASN A 458 6.86 20.49 -19.23
C ASN A 458 6.27 19.07 -19.15
N PHE A 459 5.02 18.92 -19.60
CA PHE A 459 4.30 17.65 -19.62
C PHE A 459 3.65 17.41 -20.98
N LEU A 460 4.07 16.36 -21.69
CA LEU A 460 3.63 16.00 -23.04
C LEU A 460 3.74 17.17 -24.04
N THR A 461 4.91 17.82 -24.10
CA THR A 461 5.11 19.02 -24.95
C THR A 461 5.99 18.77 -26.15
N ASN A 462 6.83 17.73 -26.12
CA ASN A 462 7.81 17.42 -27.16
C ASN A 462 7.67 15.98 -27.67
N ASP A 463 8.11 15.74 -28.89
CA ASP A 463 8.21 14.40 -29.45
C ASP A 463 9.51 13.67 -29.00
N GLU A 464 9.71 12.46 -29.51
CA GLU A 464 10.87 11.61 -29.24
C GLU A 464 12.19 12.14 -29.82
N THR A 465 12.15 13.20 -30.63
CA THR A 465 13.34 13.88 -31.16
C THR A 465 13.71 15.13 -30.35
N GLY A 466 12.86 15.51 -29.39
CA GLY A 466 12.99 16.75 -28.63
C GLY A 466 12.36 17.96 -29.32
N ALA A 467 11.70 17.78 -30.46
CA ALA A 467 11.00 18.86 -31.13
C ALA A 467 9.64 19.12 -30.46
N ALA A 468 9.26 20.39 -30.38
CA ALA A 468 7.96 20.77 -29.83
C ALA A 468 6.82 20.16 -30.66
N LEU A 469 5.82 19.60 -29.98
CA LEU A 469 4.64 19.05 -30.64
C LEU A 469 3.89 20.14 -31.41
N ALA A 470 3.43 19.79 -32.61
CA ALA A 470 2.81 20.75 -33.53
C ALA A 470 1.55 21.43 -32.96
N GLY A 471 1.33 22.69 -33.35
CA GLY A 471 0.22 23.51 -32.87
C GLY A 471 0.52 24.13 -31.51
N ASP A 472 -0.41 23.98 -30.56
CA ASP A 472 -0.20 24.39 -29.17
C ASP A 472 0.43 23.24 -28.38
N SER A 473 1.75 23.28 -28.20
CA SER A 473 2.50 22.23 -27.48
C SER A 473 2.07 22.08 -26.01
N TYR A 474 1.38 23.08 -25.43
CA TYR A 474 0.88 23.05 -24.05
C TYR A 474 -0.60 22.68 -23.96
N SER A 475 -1.26 22.33 -25.07
CA SER A 475 -2.68 21.97 -25.12
C SER A 475 -3.07 20.90 -24.09
N ARG A 476 -2.24 19.86 -23.91
CA ARG A 476 -2.47 18.78 -22.94
C ARG A 476 -2.40 19.26 -21.50
N MET A 477 -1.44 20.13 -21.17
CA MET A 477 -1.35 20.72 -19.82
C MET A 477 -2.58 21.58 -19.51
N LYS A 478 -3.05 22.34 -20.51
CA LYS A 478 -4.27 23.14 -20.38
C LYS A 478 -5.51 22.27 -20.20
N SER A 479 -5.65 21.20 -20.98
CA SER A 479 -6.83 20.32 -20.91
C SER A 479 -6.86 19.50 -19.62
N PHE A 480 -5.76 18.85 -19.26
CA PHE A 480 -5.72 17.93 -18.12
C PHE A 480 -5.62 18.64 -16.78
N MET A 481 -4.86 19.73 -16.70
CA MET A 481 -4.52 20.37 -15.42
C MET A 481 -4.89 21.85 -15.37
N GLY A 482 -5.33 22.46 -16.48
CA GLY A 482 -5.63 23.88 -16.50
C GLY A 482 -4.41 24.78 -16.27
N VAL A 483 -3.19 24.32 -16.55
CA VAL A 483 -1.94 25.06 -16.38
C VAL A 483 -1.26 25.29 -17.74
N THR A 484 -0.59 26.43 -17.92
CA THR A 484 0.20 26.73 -19.12
C THR A 484 1.51 27.42 -18.75
N ARG A 485 2.55 27.19 -19.55
CA ARG A 485 3.81 27.93 -19.42
C ARG A 485 3.63 29.36 -19.92
N THR A 486 4.27 30.31 -19.25
CA THR A 486 4.27 31.74 -19.61
C THR A 486 5.67 32.25 -19.98
N SER A 487 6.72 31.77 -19.32
CA SER A 487 8.13 32.08 -19.61
C SER A 487 9.05 31.11 -18.87
N GLY A 488 10.34 31.43 -18.72
CA GLY A 488 11.30 30.75 -17.85
C GLY A 488 12.60 31.55 -17.75
N ALA A 489 13.49 31.11 -16.87
CA ALA A 489 14.80 31.73 -16.65
C ALA A 489 15.85 30.70 -16.24
N GLY A 490 17.11 31.03 -16.44
CA GLY A 490 18.23 30.23 -15.97
C GLY A 490 19.55 30.56 -16.66
N PRO A 491 20.70 30.27 -16.02
CA PRO A 491 20.82 29.88 -14.61
C PRO A 491 20.51 31.08 -13.68
N VAL A 492 19.74 30.86 -12.61
CA VAL A 492 19.31 31.89 -11.65
C VAL A 492 19.26 31.34 -10.23
N ASP A 493 19.35 32.23 -9.24
CA ASP A 493 19.13 31.89 -7.84
C ASP A 493 17.64 32.01 -7.51
N ILE A 494 17.12 31.02 -6.77
CA ILE A 494 15.69 30.90 -6.48
C ILE A 494 15.46 30.76 -4.98
N ALA A 495 14.63 31.64 -4.42
CA ALA A 495 14.05 31.41 -3.09
C ALA A 495 12.67 30.73 -3.25
N TYR A 496 12.59 29.45 -2.88
CA TYR A 496 11.34 28.67 -2.91
C TYR A 496 10.57 28.86 -1.60
N LYS A 497 9.32 29.37 -1.68
CA LYS A 497 8.58 29.88 -0.51
C LYS A 497 7.15 29.38 -0.45
N ILE A 498 6.64 29.19 0.76
CA ILE A 498 5.22 28.89 1.01
C ILE A 498 4.36 30.12 0.76
N ALA A 499 3.32 29.96 -0.06
CA ALA A 499 2.40 31.04 -0.44
C ALA A 499 1.02 30.91 0.21
N ASN A 500 0.56 29.67 0.44
CA ASN A 500 -0.75 29.41 1.03
C ASN A 500 -0.62 28.42 2.20
N THR A 501 -0.95 28.85 3.41
CA THR A 501 -0.92 28.01 4.63
C THR A 501 -2.30 27.50 5.04
N ASN A 502 -3.36 27.84 4.30
CA ASN A 502 -4.72 27.38 4.57
C ASN A 502 -5.08 26.12 3.78
N HIS A 503 -4.29 25.79 2.75
CA HIS A 503 -4.49 24.60 1.94
C HIS A 503 -4.07 23.35 2.72
N PRO A 504 -4.77 22.20 2.57
CA PRO A 504 -4.45 20.98 3.32
C PRO A 504 -2.99 20.52 3.22
N ILE A 505 -2.34 20.75 2.07
CA ILE A 505 -0.91 20.42 1.84
C ILE A 505 0.00 21.06 2.91
N THR A 506 -0.28 22.30 3.32
CA THR A 506 0.61 23.12 4.15
C THR A 506 0.02 23.49 5.51
N SER A 507 -1.30 23.30 5.69
CA SER A 507 -2.01 23.72 6.89
C SER A 507 -1.48 23.05 8.15
N GLY A 508 -1.29 23.87 9.19
CA GLY A 508 -0.81 23.43 10.51
C GLY A 508 0.66 23.03 10.59
N GLU A 509 1.42 23.18 9.50
CA GLU A 509 2.85 22.81 9.43
C GLU A 509 3.76 23.96 9.01
N TYR A 510 3.33 24.76 8.05
CA TYR A 510 4.17 25.82 7.49
C TYR A 510 3.73 27.21 7.90
N SER A 511 4.70 28.12 7.96
CA SER A 511 4.46 29.56 8.12
C SER A 511 4.28 30.26 6.77
N SER A 512 3.51 31.34 6.74
CA SER A 512 3.34 32.14 5.52
C SER A 512 4.65 32.82 5.14
N GLY A 513 5.08 32.68 3.88
CA GLY A 513 6.35 33.21 3.39
C GLY A 513 7.58 32.44 3.87
N GLU A 514 7.40 31.28 4.52
CA GLU A 514 8.50 30.42 4.92
C GLU A 514 9.35 30.02 3.70
N VAL A 515 10.67 30.16 3.83
CA VAL A 515 11.63 29.71 2.81
C VAL A 515 11.85 28.22 3.01
N ILE A 516 11.40 27.42 2.05
CA ILE A 516 11.58 25.97 2.03
C ILE A 516 13.05 25.68 1.71
N LYS A 517 13.55 26.32 0.65
CA LYS A 517 14.93 26.14 0.18
C LYS A 517 15.36 27.31 -0.69
N ASN A 518 16.65 27.62 -0.63
CA ASN A 518 17.32 28.45 -1.63
C ASN A 518 18.07 27.54 -2.60
N TYR A 519 17.91 27.79 -3.89
CA TYR A 519 18.63 27.11 -4.95
C TYR A 519 19.56 28.11 -5.63
N ASP A 520 20.78 27.69 -5.91
CA ASP A 520 21.80 28.52 -6.55
C ASP A 520 22.02 28.05 -7.99
N GLY A 521 21.96 28.98 -8.95
CA GLY A 521 22.30 28.73 -10.35
C GLY A 521 21.47 27.66 -11.08
N ILE A 522 20.18 27.51 -10.79
CA ILE A 522 19.30 26.51 -11.42
C ILE A 522 18.46 27.10 -12.57
N TRP A 523 17.92 26.22 -13.41
CA TRP A 523 16.95 26.58 -14.45
C TRP A 523 15.52 26.34 -13.97
N THR A 524 14.61 27.23 -14.34
CA THR A 524 13.20 27.15 -13.98
C THR A 524 12.30 27.66 -15.09
N ASP A 525 11.06 27.18 -15.07
CA ASP A 525 10.00 27.64 -15.93
C ASP A 525 8.94 28.39 -15.12
N TYR A 526 8.23 29.30 -15.77
CA TYR A 526 7.13 30.06 -15.17
C TYR A 526 5.82 29.53 -15.73
N PHE A 527 4.92 29.15 -14.83
CA PHE A 527 3.61 28.63 -15.15
C PHE A 527 2.51 29.43 -14.47
N SER A 528 1.34 29.45 -15.11
CA SER A 528 0.12 30.06 -14.55
C SER A 528 -1.08 29.16 -14.78
N ALA A 529 -2.04 29.22 -13.86
CA ALA A 529 -3.36 28.68 -14.10
C ALA A 529 -4.02 29.41 -15.28
N THR A 530 -4.74 28.66 -16.12
CA THR A 530 -5.50 29.18 -17.26
C THR A 530 -6.80 29.87 -16.84
N GLY A 531 -7.25 29.64 -15.60
CA GLY A 531 -8.57 30.07 -15.10
C GLY A 531 -9.71 29.13 -15.48
N SER A 532 -9.44 28.03 -16.19
CA SER A 532 -10.46 27.06 -16.61
C SER A 532 -11.01 26.22 -15.45
N TYR A 533 -10.18 25.99 -14.42
CA TYR A 533 -10.49 25.18 -13.24
C TYR A 533 -10.18 25.93 -11.95
N ASN A 534 -10.78 25.51 -10.84
CA ASN A 534 -10.43 26.02 -9.52
C ASN A 534 -8.95 25.73 -9.26
N SER A 535 -8.19 26.76 -8.91
CA SER A 535 -6.74 26.65 -8.74
C SER A 535 -6.24 27.35 -7.48
N SER A 536 -5.18 26.83 -6.87
CA SER A 536 -4.48 27.48 -5.77
C SER A 536 -2.97 27.49 -5.99
N THR A 537 -2.30 28.59 -5.68
CA THR A 537 -0.84 28.64 -5.61
C THR A 537 -0.41 28.27 -4.19
N ILE A 538 0.21 27.11 -4.04
CA ILE A 538 0.65 26.59 -2.73
C ILE A 538 2.01 27.16 -2.34
N ALA A 539 2.91 27.26 -3.32
CA ALA A 539 4.25 27.79 -3.14
C ALA A 539 4.67 28.65 -4.34
N THR A 540 5.57 29.60 -4.10
CA THR A 540 6.12 30.53 -5.08
C THR A 540 7.64 30.40 -5.17
N GLN A 541 8.19 30.85 -6.29
CA GLN A 541 9.62 31.00 -6.52
C GLN A 541 9.91 32.49 -6.72
N VAL A 542 10.92 33.01 -6.03
CA VAL A 542 11.39 34.38 -6.22
C VAL A 542 12.67 34.34 -7.04
N VAL A 543 12.64 34.98 -8.21
CA VAL A 543 13.74 35.06 -9.17
C VAL A 543 14.00 36.54 -9.47
N ASP A 544 15.23 37.01 -9.24
CA ASP A 544 15.62 38.42 -9.46
C ASP A 544 14.67 39.46 -8.81
N GLY A 545 14.06 39.10 -7.67
CA GLY A 545 13.09 39.93 -6.96
C GLY A 545 11.65 39.86 -7.47
N GLU A 546 11.39 39.16 -8.59
CA GLU A 546 10.05 38.87 -9.10
C GLU A 546 9.51 37.56 -8.52
N THR A 547 8.20 37.50 -8.25
CA THR A 547 7.55 36.32 -7.69
C THR A 547 6.74 35.59 -8.76
N HIS A 548 7.02 34.31 -8.95
CA HIS A 548 6.27 33.42 -9.86
C HIS A 548 5.71 32.22 -9.10
N ASN A 549 4.73 31.53 -9.70
CA ASN A 549 4.20 30.30 -9.12
C ASN A 549 5.25 29.18 -9.18
N ALA A 550 5.36 28.40 -8.11
CA ALA A 550 6.25 27.24 -8.05
C ALA A 550 5.51 25.92 -7.83
N LEU A 551 4.37 25.94 -7.13
CA LEU A 551 3.45 24.81 -7.01
C LEU A 551 2.00 25.30 -7.18
N ILE A 552 1.34 24.84 -8.22
CA ILE A 552 -0.08 25.14 -8.52
C ILE A 552 -0.87 23.85 -8.32
N THR A 553 -1.97 23.92 -7.59
CA THR A 553 -2.97 22.83 -7.53
C THR A 553 -4.21 23.22 -8.32
N THR A 554 -4.89 22.23 -8.90
CA THR A 554 -6.18 22.41 -9.58
C THR A 554 -7.11 21.22 -9.38
N ASP A 555 -8.42 21.46 -9.40
CA ASP A 555 -9.45 20.40 -9.29
C ASP A 555 -10.24 20.27 -10.59
N HIS A 556 -10.11 19.12 -11.28
CA HIS A 556 -10.83 18.80 -12.52
C HIS A 556 -10.81 17.30 -12.82
N GLY A 557 -11.88 16.54 -12.52
CA GLY A 557 -11.83 15.09 -12.73
C GLY A 557 -10.66 14.45 -11.95
N GLY A 558 -10.38 14.95 -10.76
CA GLY A 558 -9.17 14.62 -10.01
C GLY A 558 -8.56 15.87 -9.36
N ARG A 559 -7.52 15.63 -8.56
CA ARG A 559 -6.78 16.66 -7.83
C ARG A 559 -5.36 16.71 -8.36
N HIS A 560 -5.06 17.74 -9.13
CA HIS A 560 -3.80 17.86 -9.85
C HIS A 560 -2.85 18.80 -9.13
N ALA A 561 -1.55 18.55 -9.28
CA ALA A 561 -0.50 19.43 -8.80
C ALA A 561 0.60 19.58 -9.86
N HIS A 562 1.00 20.81 -10.11
CA HIS A 562 2.06 21.15 -11.06
C HIS A 562 3.17 21.90 -10.35
N PHE A 563 4.38 21.32 -10.37
CA PHE A 563 5.60 21.98 -9.92
C PHE A 563 6.28 22.68 -11.10
N ALA A 564 6.76 23.90 -10.88
CA ALA A 564 7.38 24.68 -11.95
C ALA A 564 8.68 24.06 -12.49
N THR A 565 9.44 23.34 -11.65
CA THR A 565 10.66 22.63 -12.04
C THR A 565 10.78 21.34 -11.22
N VAL A 566 11.48 20.35 -11.78
CA VAL A 566 11.78 19.07 -11.12
C VAL A 566 12.51 19.26 -9.79
N ALA A 567 13.34 20.31 -9.67
CA ALA A 567 14.06 20.61 -8.44
C ALA A 567 13.11 20.89 -7.26
N HIS A 568 12.06 21.70 -7.49
CA HIS A 568 11.03 21.98 -6.48
C HIS A 568 10.24 20.73 -6.11
N MET A 569 9.93 19.86 -7.09
CA MET A 569 9.20 18.61 -6.85
C MET A 569 10.00 17.63 -5.97
N THR A 570 11.31 17.51 -6.20
CA THR A 570 12.19 16.62 -5.45
C THR A 570 12.65 17.17 -4.10
N ASP A 571 12.27 18.40 -3.76
CA ASP A 571 12.46 18.88 -2.40
C ASP A 571 11.67 18.03 -1.42
N VAL A 572 12.30 17.65 -0.31
CA VAL A 572 11.78 16.63 0.63
C VAL A 572 10.57 17.12 1.46
N ASN A 573 10.18 18.39 1.35
CA ASN A 573 9.17 18.99 2.20
C ASN A 573 7.74 18.85 1.67
N LEU A 574 7.50 18.96 0.34
CA LEU A 574 6.15 19.22 -0.18
C LEU A 574 5.51 18.09 -0.98
N LEU A 575 6.26 17.30 -1.74
CA LEU A 575 5.65 16.32 -2.65
C LEU A 575 4.93 15.21 -1.87
N TRP A 576 5.48 14.72 -0.75
CA TRP A 576 4.80 13.71 0.08
C TRP A 576 3.39 14.16 0.53
N SER A 577 3.25 15.42 0.97
CA SER A 577 1.97 16.00 1.41
C SER A 577 1.04 16.28 0.23
N THR A 578 1.63 16.66 -0.92
CA THR A 578 0.91 16.83 -2.18
C THR A 578 0.30 15.52 -2.68
N MET A 579 1.01 14.39 -2.54
CA MET A 579 0.49 13.07 -2.87
C MET A 579 -0.69 12.69 -1.96
N GLN A 580 -0.58 12.89 -0.64
CA GLN A 580 -1.71 12.65 0.27
C GLN A 580 -2.93 13.50 -0.11
N TRP A 581 -2.73 14.79 -0.37
CA TRP A 581 -3.82 15.66 -0.81
C TRP A 581 -4.44 15.21 -2.13
N SER A 582 -3.64 14.79 -3.12
CA SER A 582 -4.18 14.32 -4.39
C SER A 582 -5.09 13.09 -4.19
N VAL A 583 -4.66 12.14 -3.35
CA VAL A 583 -5.41 10.91 -3.02
C VAL A 583 -6.66 11.20 -2.17
N PHE A 584 -6.51 11.87 -1.03
CA PHE A 584 -7.57 12.01 -0.01
C PHE A 584 -8.31 13.35 -0.04
N GLY A 585 -7.72 14.38 -0.63
CA GLY A 585 -8.23 15.77 -0.62
C GLY A 585 -7.81 16.52 0.64
N ASN A 586 -7.12 15.82 1.52
CA ASN A 586 -6.56 16.30 2.78
C ASN A 586 -5.29 15.49 3.06
N LYS A 587 -4.66 15.71 4.21
CA LYS A 587 -3.66 14.77 4.73
C LYS A 587 -4.30 13.41 4.99
N ALA A 588 -3.51 12.36 4.85
CA ALA A 588 -3.97 11.00 5.05
C ALA A 588 -4.47 10.83 6.50
N PRO A 589 -5.69 10.29 6.73
CA PRO A 589 -6.17 9.98 8.07
C PRO A 589 -5.22 9.07 8.86
N ALA A 590 -4.67 8.09 8.15
CA ALA A 590 -3.57 7.26 8.59
C ALA A 590 -2.65 6.94 7.40
N SER A 591 -1.38 6.66 7.67
CA SER A 591 -0.33 6.46 6.68
C SER A 591 0.54 5.26 7.03
N LEU A 592 0.89 4.44 6.03
CA LEU A 592 1.75 3.27 6.23
C LEU A 592 3.20 3.73 6.40
N GLN A 593 3.81 3.43 7.53
CA GLN A 593 5.18 3.81 7.83
C GLN A 593 6.08 2.59 7.81
N MET A 594 7.25 2.70 7.19
CA MET A 594 8.26 1.61 7.15
C MET A 594 8.96 1.41 8.49
N SER A 595 8.69 2.28 9.47
CA SER A 595 9.17 2.20 10.84
C SER A 595 8.14 2.75 11.82
N ARG A 596 8.24 2.32 13.09
CA ARG A 596 7.52 2.86 14.25
C ARG A 596 8.14 4.16 14.79
N HIS A 597 9.29 4.55 14.26
CA HIS A 597 10.07 5.69 14.70
C HIS A 597 9.80 6.93 13.83
N LYS A 598 10.28 8.10 14.28
CA LYS A 598 10.08 9.36 13.57
C LYS A 598 10.90 9.45 12.28
N ALA A 599 12.05 8.78 12.25
CA ALA A 599 12.94 8.75 11.10
C ALA A 599 13.63 7.39 10.99
N ILE A 600 14.09 7.07 9.79
CA ILE A 600 14.96 5.95 9.50
C ILE A 600 16.35 6.50 9.19
N PHE A 601 17.35 6.03 9.92
CA PHE A 601 18.73 6.45 9.77
C PHE A 601 19.57 5.26 9.31
N ILE A 602 20.01 5.33 8.05
CA ILE A 602 20.87 4.36 7.39
C ILE A 602 22.30 4.88 7.43
N SER A 603 23.18 4.17 8.12
CA SER A 603 24.60 4.49 8.11
C SER A 603 25.33 3.59 7.12
N ARG A 604 26.07 4.22 6.19
CA ARG A 604 27.02 3.55 5.30
C ARG A 604 28.43 3.88 5.77
N ASN A 605 29.23 2.85 5.99
CA ASN A 605 30.65 2.97 6.27
C ASN A 605 31.46 2.33 5.14
N ASP A 606 32.31 3.15 4.52
CA ASP A 606 33.26 2.72 3.51
C ASP A 606 34.53 2.27 4.24
N MET A 607 34.79 0.95 4.26
CA MET A 607 35.90 0.35 5.01
C MET A 607 37.17 0.36 4.16
N ASP A 608 37.67 1.54 3.82
CA ASP A 608 38.82 1.69 2.93
C ASP A 608 40.05 0.96 3.46
N GLN A 609 40.22 0.90 4.80
CA GLN A 609 41.37 0.28 5.42
C GLN A 609 41.26 -1.25 5.58
N SER A 610 40.13 -1.84 5.19
CA SER A 610 39.93 -3.29 5.25
C SER A 610 40.78 -4.09 4.25
N MET A 611 41.30 -3.44 3.20
CA MET A 611 42.22 -4.06 2.24
C MET A 611 43.69 -3.99 2.64
N PHE A 612 44.05 -3.33 3.75
CA PHE A 612 45.44 -3.18 4.19
C PHE A 612 45.72 -4.03 5.44
N SER A 613 46.43 -5.14 5.26
CA SER A 613 46.70 -6.12 6.32
C SER A 613 47.47 -5.57 7.53
N ASP A 614 48.27 -4.51 7.34
CA ASP A 614 49.03 -3.83 8.39
C ASP A 614 48.27 -2.69 9.10
N GLU A 615 47.17 -2.20 8.50
CA GLU A 615 46.37 -1.10 9.05
C GLU A 615 45.10 -1.57 9.76
N VAL A 616 44.52 -2.70 9.32
CA VAL A 616 43.20 -3.19 9.78
C VAL A 616 43.06 -3.29 11.31
N ALA A 617 44.13 -3.64 12.02
CA ALA A 617 44.11 -3.74 13.48
C ALA A 617 44.04 -2.38 14.18
N GLN A 618 44.68 -1.35 13.61
CA GLN A 618 44.73 0.00 14.18
C GLN A 618 43.47 0.80 13.82
N VAL A 619 42.85 0.50 12.68
CA VAL A 619 41.67 1.21 12.21
C VAL A 619 40.39 0.47 12.59
N ASN A 620 40.13 -0.67 11.94
CA ASN A 620 38.89 -1.42 12.13
C ASN A 620 38.85 -2.14 13.49
N GLY A 621 40.01 -2.56 14.00
CA GLY A 621 40.12 -3.14 15.35
C GLY A 621 39.71 -2.16 16.44
N GLU A 622 40.22 -0.92 16.39
CA GLU A 622 39.86 0.13 17.36
C GLU A 622 38.40 0.58 17.20
N LEU A 623 37.91 0.68 15.97
CA LEU A 623 36.53 1.05 15.67
C LEU A 623 35.51 0.15 16.38
N LEU A 624 35.78 -1.15 16.58
CA LEU A 624 34.90 -2.06 17.32
C LEU A 624 34.49 -1.51 18.70
N THR A 625 35.41 -0.89 19.41
CA THR A 625 35.15 -0.35 20.75
C THR A 625 34.16 0.83 20.68
N ILE A 626 34.29 1.68 19.66
CA ILE A 626 33.35 2.78 19.39
C ILE A 626 31.99 2.23 18.99
N LEU A 627 31.94 1.19 18.15
CA LEU A 627 30.67 0.56 17.76
C LEU A 627 29.94 -0.03 18.97
N GLN A 628 30.66 -0.65 19.91
CA GLN A 628 30.08 -1.14 21.16
C GLN A 628 29.53 0.00 22.03
N MET A 629 30.25 1.12 22.09
CA MET A 629 29.79 2.33 22.78
C MET A 629 28.52 2.89 22.13
N TRP A 630 28.49 3.07 20.80
CA TRP A 630 27.31 3.59 20.09
C TRP A 630 26.12 2.63 20.17
N LYS A 631 26.35 1.32 20.11
CA LYS A 631 25.31 0.31 20.33
C LYS A 631 24.70 0.43 21.72
N THR A 632 25.54 0.63 22.74
CA THR A 632 25.09 0.75 24.14
C THR A 632 24.34 2.05 24.39
N ASN A 633 24.84 3.16 23.87
CA ASN A 633 24.31 4.49 24.18
C ASN A 633 23.10 4.87 23.33
N TYR A 634 23.03 4.37 22.10
CA TYR A 634 22.08 4.85 21.08
C TYR A 634 21.36 3.72 20.33
N ASP A 635 21.64 2.46 20.63
CA ASP A 635 21.19 1.31 19.84
C ASP A 635 21.60 1.39 18.35
N PHE A 636 22.73 2.04 18.09
CA PHE A 636 23.27 2.28 16.75
C PHE A 636 23.70 0.97 16.06
N VAL A 637 23.39 0.88 14.77
CA VAL A 637 23.90 -0.14 13.84
C VAL A 637 24.10 0.54 12.47
N GLY A 638 24.96 -0.04 11.63
CA GLY A 638 25.22 0.43 10.27
C GLY A 638 25.66 -0.69 9.32
N SER A 639 25.95 -0.33 8.08
CA SER A 639 26.49 -1.23 7.05
C SER A 639 27.95 -0.87 6.75
N TYR A 640 28.83 -1.87 6.82
CA TYR A 640 30.28 -1.73 6.66
C TYR A 640 30.70 -2.49 5.40
N TYR A 641 31.18 -1.77 4.40
CA TYR A 641 31.48 -2.33 3.08
C TYR A 641 32.98 -2.54 2.94
N ILE A 642 33.41 -3.78 2.71
CA ILE A 642 34.82 -4.23 2.77
C ILE A 642 35.46 -4.21 1.39
N ASN A 643 36.69 -3.69 1.31
CA ASN A 643 37.63 -3.89 0.21
C ASN A 643 38.53 -5.10 0.49
N LEU A 644 38.98 -5.81 -0.55
CA LEU A 644 39.78 -7.03 -0.37
C LEU A 644 41.29 -6.84 -0.60
N GLY A 645 41.66 -5.99 -1.56
CA GLY A 645 43.05 -5.85 -2.01
C GLY A 645 43.53 -7.04 -2.85
N ASN A 646 44.33 -6.77 -3.88
CA ASN A 646 44.89 -7.81 -4.75
C ASN A 646 46.41 -7.70 -4.93
N ASN A 647 47.10 -6.97 -4.04
CA ASN A 647 48.53 -6.69 -4.15
C ASN A 647 49.25 -6.96 -2.81
N PRO A 648 49.46 -8.25 -2.46
CA PRO A 648 50.11 -8.66 -1.21
C PRO A 648 51.50 -8.07 -1.00
N SER A 649 52.25 -7.78 -2.08
CA SER A 649 53.58 -7.15 -1.98
C SER A 649 53.55 -5.74 -1.37
N ASN A 650 52.41 -5.07 -1.45
CA ASN A 650 52.17 -3.77 -0.83
C ASN A 650 51.32 -3.86 0.44
N GLN A 651 51.08 -5.07 0.97
CA GLN A 651 50.16 -5.33 2.08
C GLN A 651 48.69 -5.00 1.77
N GLU A 652 48.37 -4.78 0.49
CA GLU A 652 47.01 -4.61 -0.05
C GLU A 652 46.35 -6.00 -0.23
N GLU A 653 46.08 -6.66 0.89
CA GLU A 653 45.29 -7.89 0.99
C GLU A 653 44.55 -7.96 2.34
N THR A 654 43.35 -8.55 2.37
CA THR A 654 42.64 -8.82 3.63
C THR A 654 43.25 -10.00 4.38
N ASP A 655 43.71 -9.76 5.61
CA ASP A 655 44.05 -10.82 6.56
C ASP A 655 42.79 -11.45 7.17
N TRP A 656 42.26 -12.48 6.55
CA TRP A 656 41.06 -13.19 7.03
C TRP A 656 41.22 -13.84 8.41
N SER A 657 42.45 -14.11 8.87
CA SER A 657 42.68 -14.69 10.20
C SER A 657 42.37 -13.70 11.32
N TYR A 658 42.54 -12.41 11.05
CA TYR A 658 42.19 -11.31 11.94
C TYR A 658 40.81 -10.71 11.61
N SER A 659 40.60 -10.34 10.35
CA SER A 659 39.40 -9.65 9.86
C SER A 659 38.14 -10.49 9.97
N GLY A 660 38.23 -11.81 9.76
CA GLY A 660 37.10 -12.73 9.89
C GLY A 660 36.43 -12.66 11.28
N PRO A 661 37.16 -12.98 12.37
CA PRO A 661 36.67 -12.82 13.73
C PRO A 661 36.23 -11.39 14.08
N LEU A 662 36.93 -10.36 13.58
CA LEU A 662 36.56 -8.96 13.79
C LEU A 662 35.17 -8.66 13.22
N TYR A 663 34.91 -9.02 11.96
CA TYR A 663 33.63 -8.75 11.30
C TYR A 663 32.49 -9.61 11.87
N GLN A 664 32.79 -10.80 12.39
CA GLN A 664 31.81 -11.56 13.19
C GLN A 664 31.37 -10.79 14.45
N ASN A 665 32.30 -10.09 15.12
CA ASN A 665 31.94 -9.22 16.25
C ASN A 665 31.12 -8.00 15.81
N TYR A 666 31.39 -7.43 14.64
CA TYR A 666 30.56 -6.35 14.07
C TYR A 666 29.12 -6.83 13.86
N MET A 667 28.95 -8.01 13.24
CA MET A 667 27.63 -8.62 13.02
C MET A 667 26.92 -8.99 14.32
N ALA A 668 27.66 -9.42 15.36
CA ALA A 668 27.09 -9.71 16.68
C ALA A 668 26.49 -8.47 17.36
N LEU A 669 26.90 -7.26 16.97
CA LEU A 669 26.30 -6.00 17.41
C LEU A 669 25.04 -5.62 16.59
N GLY A 670 24.74 -6.38 15.53
CA GLY A 670 23.63 -6.15 14.60
C GLY A 670 24.00 -5.32 13.37
N ASN A 671 25.30 -5.10 13.12
CA ASN A 671 25.76 -4.43 11.92
C ASN A 671 25.72 -5.35 10.70
N GLU A 672 25.65 -4.74 9.52
CA GLU A 672 25.76 -5.43 8.25
C GLU A 672 27.19 -5.37 7.69
N ILE A 673 27.59 -6.43 7.00
CA ILE A 673 28.79 -6.47 6.17
C ILE A 673 28.38 -6.50 4.70
N GLY A 674 29.02 -5.67 3.86
CA GLY A 674 28.86 -5.66 2.41
C GLY A 674 30.20 -5.63 1.68
N THR A 675 30.17 -5.60 0.35
CA THR A 675 31.38 -5.39 -0.47
C THR A 675 31.55 -3.93 -0.87
N HIS A 676 32.77 -3.41 -0.80
CA HIS A 676 33.13 -2.09 -1.32
C HIS A 676 33.97 -2.17 -2.60
N SER A 677 33.91 -3.32 -3.30
CA SER A 677 34.77 -3.76 -4.42
C SER A 677 35.92 -4.67 -3.99
N TYR A 678 36.76 -5.05 -4.96
CA TYR A 678 37.94 -5.86 -4.72
C TYR A 678 39.14 -4.96 -4.45
N THR A 679 39.42 -4.00 -5.34
CA THR A 679 40.65 -3.19 -5.32
C THR A 679 40.41 -1.71 -5.08
N HIS A 680 39.19 -1.30 -4.73
CA HIS A 680 38.82 0.11 -4.54
C HIS A 680 39.13 0.99 -5.78
N PRO A 681 38.51 0.73 -6.94
CA PRO A 681 38.74 1.53 -8.14
C PRO A 681 38.32 3.00 -7.92
N HIS A 682 39.21 3.92 -8.28
CA HIS A 682 38.94 5.36 -8.16
C HIS A 682 37.76 5.83 -9.04
N ASP A 683 37.52 5.19 -10.19
CA ASP A 683 36.40 5.51 -11.07
C ASP A 683 35.83 4.25 -11.74
N THR A 684 34.67 3.82 -11.27
CA THR A 684 33.96 2.65 -11.82
C THR A 684 33.40 2.90 -13.23
N ASN A 685 33.32 4.16 -13.68
CA ASN A 685 32.86 4.47 -15.04
C ASN A 685 33.90 4.15 -16.13
N LEU A 686 35.18 3.96 -15.74
CA LEU A 686 36.29 3.80 -16.68
C LEU A 686 36.72 2.34 -16.87
N ILE A 687 36.14 1.42 -16.10
CA ILE A 687 36.49 -0.01 -16.15
C ILE A 687 35.44 -0.79 -16.95
N SER A 688 35.88 -1.86 -17.63
CA SER A 688 34.99 -2.71 -18.44
C SER A 688 34.00 -3.51 -17.58
N ASP A 689 32.91 -4.01 -18.16
CA ASP A 689 31.94 -4.89 -17.47
C ASP A 689 32.60 -6.12 -16.84
N ALA A 690 33.61 -6.71 -17.51
CA ALA A 690 34.39 -7.82 -16.96
C ALA A 690 35.19 -7.43 -15.71
N ALA A 691 35.67 -6.19 -15.66
CA ALA A 691 36.34 -5.64 -14.49
C ALA A 691 35.34 -5.30 -13.40
N ILE A 692 34.18 -4.71 -13.70
CA ILE A 692 33.09 -4.49 -12.72
C ILE A 692 32.68 -5.81 -12.08
N ARG A 693 32.54 -6.87 -12.87
CA ARG A 693 32.27 -8.22 -12.36
C ARG A 693 33.35 -8.69 -11.39
N PHE A 694 34.63 -8.54 -11.74
CA PHE A 694 35.73 -8.88 -10.84
C PHE A 694 35.65 -8.07 -9.53
N GLU A 695 35.46 -6.76 -9.65
CA GLU A 695 35.38 -5.85 -8.51
C GLU A 695 34.25 -6.22 -7.55
N PHE A 696 33.04 -6.45 -8.04
CA PHE A 696 31.86 -6.60 -7.16
C PHE A 696 31.40 -8.04 -6.98
N LYS A 697 31.35 -8.84 -8.05
CA LYS A 697 30.87 -10.22 -7.95
C LYS A 697 31.88 -11.09 -7.21
N ASP A 698 33.16 -11.00 -7.58
CA ASP A 698 34.17 -11.89 -7.03
C ASP A 698 34.54 -11.45 -5.59
N SER A 699 34.60 -10.14 -5.33
CA SER A 699 34.74 -9.62 -3.95
C SER A 699 33.60 -10.09 -3.04
N ARG A 700 32.34 -9.90 -3.47
CA ARG A 700 31.17 -10.41 -2.73
C ARG A 700 31.30 -11.90 -2.43
N THR A 701 31.61 -12.72 -3.43
CA THR A 701 31.69 -14.19 -3.26
C THR A 701 32.77 -14.60 -2.25
N ILE A 702 33.92 -13.91 -2.23
CA ILE A 702 34.95 -14.18 -1.23
C ILE A 702 34.47 -13.81 0.17
N ILE A 703 33.86 -12.64 0.35
CA ILE A 703 33.35 -12.19 1.65
C ILE A 703 32.26 -13.14 2.16
N GLU A 704 31.32 -13.53 1.29
CA GLU A 704 30.27 -14.51 1.57
C GLU A 704 30.86 -15.84 2.06
N GLN A 705 31.88 -16.36 1.36
CA GLN A 705 32.53 -17.62 1.72
C GLN A 705 33.26 -17.53 3.06
N GLN A 706 34.00 -16.45 3.31
CA GLN A 706 34.84 -16.31 4.50
C GLN A 706 34.02 -16.03 5.77
N LEU A 707 32.88 -15.35 5.63
CA LEU A 707 32.01 -14.99 6.77
C LEU A 707 30.76 -15.87 6.91
N GLY A 708 30.51 -16.78 5.96
CA GLY A 708 29.31 -17.62 5.95
C GLY A 708 28.03 -16.83 5.69
N LEU A 709 28.09 -15.85 4.78
CA LEU A 709 26.99 -14.96 4.43
C LEU A 709 26.47 -15.25 3.02
N THR A 710 25.34 -14.63 2.66
CA THR A 710 24.75 -14.69 1.32
C THR A 710 24.03 -13.39 0.99
N ASN A 711 23.96 -13.04 -0.30
CA ASN A 711 23.21 -11.91 -0.83
C ASN A 711 23.65 -10.58 -0.21
N LEU A 712 24.96 -10.30 -0.24
CA LEU A 712 25.47 -9.03 0.28
C LEU A 712 25.09 -7.85 -0.63
N GLY A 713 24.88 -6.70 0.00
CA GLY A 713 24.86 -5.41 -0.70
C GLY A 713 26.26 -4.91 -1.00
N ALA A 714 26.31 -3.81 -1.76
CA ALA A 714 27.56 -3.12 -2.06
C ALA A 714 27.47 -1.61 -1.87
N ALA A 715 28.63 -1.01 -1.67
CA ALA A 715 28.88 0.42 -1.76
C ALA A 715 29.82 0.70 -2.92
N VAL A 716 29.55 1.72 -3.74
CA VAL A 716 30.45 2.11 -4.84
C VAL A 716 31.60 2.97 -4.31
N PRO A 717 32.87 2.58 -4.53
CA PRO A 717 34.04 3.37 -4.13
C PRO A 717 34.34 4.51 -5.09
N GLY A 718 35.12 5.48 -4.60
CA GLY A 718 35.71 6.54 -5.42
C GLY A 718 34.69 7.55 -5.99
N MET A 719 34.86 7.90 -7.26
CA MET A 719 34.05 8.93 -7.92
C MET A 719 32.59 8.48 -8.14
N PRO A 720 31.62 9.41 -8.11
CA PRO A 720 30.22 9.10 -8.39
C PRO A 720 30.02 8.35 -9.71
N GLU A 721 29.23 7.30 -9.68
CA GLU A 721 29.04 6.42 -10.82
C GLU A 721 27.84 6.80 -11.69
N GLY A 722 27.99 6.59 -13.00
CA GLY A 722 26.95 6.76 -14.00
C GLY A 722 26.01 5.56 -14.04
N LEU A 723 24.91 5.70 -14.78
CA LEU A 723 23.84 4.69 -14.81
C LEU A 723 24.35 3.31 -15.26
N HIS A 724 25.25 3.26 -16.27
CA HIS A 724 25.84 1.99 -16.76
C HIS A 724 26.56 1.23 -15.64
N ALA A 725 27.44 1.91 -14.90
CA ALA A 725 28.17 1.30 -13.81
C ALA A 725 27.20 0.81 -12.71
N SER A 726 26.21 1.61 -12.33
CA SER A 726 25.20 1.18 -11.35
C SER A 726 24.44 -0.07 -11.78
N THR A 727 23.99 -0.12 -13.03
CA THR A 727 23.18 -1.25 -13.53
C THR A 727 24.02 -2.50 -13.74
N GLU A 728 25.30 -2.37 -14.11
CA GLU A 728 26.22 -3.50 -14.21
C GLU A 728 26.55 -4.07 -12.82
N ILE A 729 26.84 -3.21 -11.83
CA ILE A 729 27.12 -3.64 -10.44
C ILE A 729 25.91 -4.35 -9.83
N LEU A 730 24.70 -3.79 -9.99
CA LEU A 730 23.46 -4.31 -9.41
C LEU A 730 23.14 -5.75 -9.83
N GLN A 731 23.65 -6.24 -10.97
CA GLN A 731 23.49 -7.65 -11.36
C GLN A 731 24.10 -8.60 -10.32
N TYR A 732 25.16 -8.17 -9.64
CA TYR A 732 25.98 -9.02 -8.79
C TYR A 732 25.73 -8.86 -7.29
N VAL A 733 24.87 -7.95 -6.84
CA VAL A 733 24.68 -7.62 -5.40
C VAL A 733 23.20 -7.59 -5.04
N ASP A 734 22.81 -7.66 -3.76
CA ASP A 734 21.39 -7.66 -3.34
C ASP A 734 20.74 -6.27 -3.38
N TYR A 735 21.53 -5.24 -3.06
CA TYR A 735 21.21 -3.83 -3.21
C TYR A 735 22.51 -3.04 -3.43
N LEU A 736 22.41 -1.81 -3.91
CA LEU A 736 23.57 -0.94 -4.16
C LEU A 736 23.41 0.41 -3.47
N SER A 737 24.40 0.79 -2.66
CA SER A 737 24.61 2.17 -2.23
C SER A 737 25.62 2.83 -3.17
N GLY A 738 25.24 3.91 -3.85
CA GLY A 738 26.14 4.57 -4.82
C GLY A 738 26.56 5.97 -4.38
N GLY A 739 26.84 6.85 -5.34
CA GLY A 739 27.31 8.22 -5.07
C GLY A 739 26.28 9.12 -4.37
N TYR A 740 26.80 10.16 -3.70
CA TYR A 740 26.02 11.24 -3.08
C TYR A 740 25.00 11.84 -4.06
N SER A 741 23.78 12.11 -3.58
CA SER A 741 22.73 12.74 -4.36
C SER A 741 22.03 13.83 -3.56
N ALA A 742 22.35 15.08 -3.90
CA ALA A 742 21.61 16.28 -3.51
C ALA A 742 21.83 17.38 -4.55
N VAL A 743 21.26 18.57 -4.32
CA VAL A 743 21.43 19.73 -5.21
C VAL A 743 22.91 19.96 -5.55
N GLY A 744 23.23 19.99 -6.84
CA GLY A 744 24.59 20.09 -7.36
C GLY A 744 25.24 18.76 -7.76
N ALA A 745 24.75 17.62 -7.26
CA ALA A 745 25.24 16.27 -7.59
C ALA A 745 24.15 15.32 -8.12
N GLY A 746 22.87 15.64 -7.89
CA GLY A 746 21.72 14.80 -8.22
C GLY A 746 20.43 15.31 -7.61
N TYR A 747 19.50 14.40 -7.32
CA TYR A 747 18.24 14.70 -6.63
C TYR A 747 18.21 14.08 -5.23
N THR A 748 17.87 14.87 -4.22
CA THR A 748 17.83 14.42 -2.82
C THR A 748 16.84 13.26 -2.64
N ASN A 749 17.11 12.36 -1.69
CA ASN A 749 16.30 11.16 -1.40
C ASN A 749 16.16 10.18 -2.57
N ALA A 750 17.15 10.10 -3.47
CA ALA A 750 17.18 9.11 -4.54
C ALA A 750 17.42 7.69 -3.99
N MET A 751 16.36 7.09 -3.44
CA MET A 751 16.30 5.76 -2.81
C MET A 751 15.08 5.00 -3.34
N GLY A 752 15.30 3.83 -3.95
CA GLY A 752 14.23 3.04 -4.56
C GLY A 752 14.73 2.17 -5.71
N PHE A 753 13.89 1.95 -6.71
CA PHE A 753 14.23 1.21 -7.93
C PHE A 753 14.63 2.17 -9.06
N LEU A 754 15.69 1.85 -9.81
CA LEU A 754 16.24 2.74 -10.83
C LEU A 754 15.24 3.04 -11.96
N ASP A 755 14.47 2.03 -12.36
CA ASP A 755 13.35 2.11 -13.30
C ASP A 755 12.38 0.93 -13.03
N PRO A 756 11.20 0.88 -13.69
CA PRO A 756 10.20 -0.16 -13.44
C PRO A 756 10.64 -1.61 -13.72
N SER A 757 11.73 -1.84 -14.45
CA SER A 757 12.24 -3.18 -14.77
C SER A 757 13.17 -3.77 -13.70
N TYR A 758 13.58 -2.98 -12.71
CA TYR A 758 14.49 -3.42 -11.65
C TYR A 758 13.74 -3.83 -10.39
N SER A 759 14.07 -5.02 -9.88
CA SER A 759 13.58 -5.55 -8.59
C SER A 759 14.55 -5.33 -7.42
N LYS A 760 15.73 -4.74 -7.69
CA LYS A 760 16.76 -4.46 -6.69
C LYS A 760 16.81 -2.97 -6.35
N VAL A 761 17.08 -2.69 -5.08
CA VAL A 761 17.07 -1.34 -4.54
C VAL A 761 18.43 -0.67 -4.74
N TYR A 762 18.37 0.60 -5.11
CA TYR A 762 19.49 1.51 -5.17
C TYR A 762 19.30 2.63 -4.12
N LEU A 763 20.36 2.95 -3.38
CA LEU A 763 20.36 3.95 -2.31
C LEU A 763 21.43 5.01 -2.58
N SER A 764 21.02 6.25 -2.88
CA SER A 764 21.96 7.38 -2.86
C SER A 764 22.09 7.92 -1.44
N PRO A 765 23.31 8.18 -0.93
CA PRO A 765 23.48 9.01 0.24
C PRO A 765 22.90 10.41 0.03
N ASN A 766 22.16 10.90 1.02
CA ASN A 766 21.54 12.24 1.00
C ASN A 766 22.17 13.20 2.01
N MET A 767 23.21 12.76 2.71
CA MET A 767 24.12 13.58 3.50
C MET A 767 25.52 13.55 2.89
N SER A 768 26.29 14.61 3.12
CA SER A 768 27.66 14.73 2.62
C SER A 768 28.58 13.66 3.23
N PHE A 769 29.54 13.17 2.45
CA PHE A 769 30.62 12.30 2.94
C PHE A 769 31.57 13.09 3.83
N ASP A 770 32.07 12.47 4.90
CA ASP A 770 33.11 13.03 5.77
C ASP A 770 34.38 13.40 4.99
N PHE A 771 34.84 12.55 4.07
CA PHE A 771 35.98 12.84 3.18
C PHE A 771 35.73 14.08 2.32
N THR A 772 34.52 14.27 1.81
CA THR A 772 34.18 15.49 1.05
C THR A 772 34.31 16.74 1.91
N LEU A 773 33.87 16.68 3.16
CA LEU A 773 33.91 17.83 4.08
C LEU A 773 35.34 18.12 4.55
N ILE A 774 36.09 17.10 4.99
CA ILE A 774 37.41 17.26 5.60
C ILE A 774 38.52 17.14 4.55
N GLY A 775 38.59 16.03 3.83
CA GLY A 775 39.64 15.75 2.86
C GLY A 775 39.63 16.71 1.66
N PHE A 776 38.45 16.94 1.08
CA PHE A 776 38.31 17.74 -0.14
C PHE A 776 38.05 19.23 0.12
N GLN A 777 37.10 19.57 1.00
CA GLN A 777 36.76 20.97 1.31
C GLN A 777 37.63 21.58 2.42
N HIS A 778 38.48 20.78 3.08
CA HIS A 778 39.38 21.23 4.15
C HIS A 778 38.65 21.90 5.32
N LEU A 779 37.42 21.46 5.61
CA LEU A 779 36.69 21.90 6.80
C LEU A 779 37.31 21.28 8.05
N THR A 780 37.27 22.02 9.16
CA THR A 780 37.57 21.45 10.48
C THR A 780 36.45 20.47 10.89
N ALA A 781 36.74 19.51 11.77
CA ALA A 781 35.73 18.60 12.33
C ALA A 781 34.51 19.35 12.93
N ALA A 782 34.72 20.52 13.54
CA ALA A 782 33.63 21.34 14.07
C ALA A 782 32.73 21.93 12.96
N GLN A 783 33.32 22.36 11.85
CA GLN A 783 32.57 22.85 10.68
C GLN A 783 31.85 21.71 9.98
N ALA A 784 32.52 20.57 9.77
CA ALA A 784 31.91 19.38 9.16
C ALA A 784 30.71 18.88 9.98
N LYS A 785 30.84 18.81 11.32
CA LYS A 785 29.73 18.52 12.23
C LYS A 785 28.54 19.46 12.01
N GLN A 786 28.80 20.77 11.87
CA GLN A 786 27.74 21.74 11.66
C GLN A 786 27.05 21.58 10.29
N VAL A 787 27.79 21.20 9.25
CA VAL A 787 27.21 20.86 7.94
C VAL A 787 26.25 19.68 8.09
N TRP A 788 26.69 18.59 8.70
CA TRP A 788 25.81 17.44 8.95
C TRP A 788 24.60 17.77 9.81
N PHE A 789 24.74 18.65 10.81
CA PHE A 789 23.61 19.09 11.61
C PHE A 789 22.57 19.84 10.77
N ASN A 790 23.02 20.73 9.88
CA ASN A 790 22.13 21.47 9.00
C ASN A 790 21.46 20.55 7.98
N GLU A 791 22.20 19.59 7.40
CA GLU A 791 21.65 18.60 6.48
C GLU A 791 20.61 17.71 7.17
N PHE A 792 20.91 17.22 8.38
CA PHE A 792 19.96 16.46 9.17
C PHE A 792 18.69 17.28 9.46
N ASP A 793 18.84 18.51 9.93
CA ASP A 793 17.69 19.39 10.25
C ASP A 793 16.83 19.67 9.02
N ALA A 794 17.44 19.84 7.84
CA ALA A 794 16.72 20.00 6.58
C ALA A 794 15.99 18.72 6.15
N LEU A 795 16.60 17.54 6.32
CA LEU A 795 15.98 16.26 5.97
C LEU A 795 14.83 15.89 6.91
N VAL A 796 14.88 16.31 8.18
CA VAL A 796 13.83 16.02 9.17
C VAL A 796 12.77 17.11 9.29
N ALA A 797 12.87 18.21 8.53
CA ALA A 797 11.85 19.23 8.47
C ALA A 797 10.57 18.73 7.76
N HIS A 798 9.41 19.11 8.30
CA HIS A 798 8.08 18.98 7.68
C HIS A 798 7.71 17.64 7.02
N ASN A 799 8.33 16.53 7.41
CA ASN A 799 8.01 15.21 6.87
C ASN A 799 7.14 14.41 7.84
N ASN A 800 6.53 13.35 7.30
CA ASN A 800 5.78 12.38 8.09
C ASN A 800 6.70 11.27 8.67
N GLN A 801 7.69 10.81 7.91
CA GLN A 801 8.82 9.99 8.37
C GLN A 801 10.05 10.29 7.50
N ALA A 802 11.14 10.74 8.11
CA ALA A 802 12.35 11.12 7.39
C ALA A 802 13.23 9.92 7.05
N PHE A 803 13.93 9.98 5.92
CA PHE A 803 14.97 9.01 5.56
C PHE A 803 16.32 9.72 5.49
N ILE A 804 17.30 9.22 6.24
CA ILE A 804 18.64 9.76 6.32
C ILE A 804 19.61 8.65 5.92
N HIS A 805 20.47 8.91 4.94
CA HIS A 805 21.50 7.99 4.49
C HIS A 805 22.84 8.71 4.56
N TRP A 806 23.59 8.36 5.61
CA TRP A 806 24.80 9.04 6.04
C TRP A 806 26.04 8.20 5.73
N PRO A 807 26.90 8.66 4.79
CA PRO A 807 28.12 7.97 4.43
C PRO A 807 29.34 8.51 5.20
N TRP A 808 30.24 7.62 5.61
CA TRP A 808 31.49 7.96 6.31
C TRP A 808 32.55 6.85 6.18
N HIS A 809 33.80 7.10 6.62
CA HIS A 809 34.89 6.11 6.50
C HIS A 809 35.36 5.55 7.85
N ASP A 810 35.83 4.30 7.84
CA ASP A 810 36.29 3.55 9.02
C ASP A 810 37.40 4.23 9.85
N TYR A 811 38.31 4.95 9.19
CA TYR A 811 39.39 5.70 9.83
C TYR A 811 38.92 7.00 10.52
N GLY A 812 37.76 7.53 10.14
CA GLY A 812 37.28 8.84 10.60
C GLY A 812 37.15 8.97 12.12
N PRO A 813 36.42 8.07 12.82
CA PRO A 813 36.19 8.22 14.27
C PRO A 813 37.44 8.13 15.14
N ASN A 814 38.46 7.40 14.68
CA ASN A 814 39.73 7.20 15.39
C ASN A 814 40.82 8.19 14.96
N ASP A 815 40.63 8.91 13.84
CA ASP A 815 41.59 9.87 13.26
C ASP A 815 43.02 9.30 13.18
N THR A 816 43.14 8.03 12.76
CA THR A 816 44.39 7.26 12.84
C THR A 816 45.53 7.85 12.00
N ASP A 817 45.18 8.57 10.94
CA ASP A 817 46.12 9.30 10.07
C ASP A 817 46.32 10.77 10.48
N ASN A 818 45.63 11.22 11.55
CA ASN A 818 45.61 12.59 12.02
C ASN A 818 45.23 13.59 10.89
N ALA A 819 44.25 13.20 10.05
CA ALA A 819 43.71 14.01 8.96
C ALA A 819 42.80 15.14 9.44
N GLY A 820 42.52 15.24 10.73
CA GLY A 820 41.76 16.33 11.34
C GLY A 820 40.31 15.98 11.64
N TYR A 821 40.00 14.68 11.72
CA TYR A 821 38.72 14.19 12.21
C TYR A 821 38.62 14.34 13.73
N SER A 822 37.42 14.11 14.28
CA SER A 822 37.24 13.92 15.71
C SER A 822 36.06 13.00 15.99
N LEU A 823 36.18 12.14 17.00
CA LEU A 823 35.09 11.28 17.45
C LEU A 823 33.80 12.07 17.73
N ASP A 824 33.92 13.27 18.31
CA ASP A 824 32.80 14.15 18.62
C ASP A 824 31.95 14.50 17.39
N MET A 825 32.56 14.63 16.21
CA MET A 825 31.83 14.95 14.98
C MET A 825 30.83 13.85 14.58
N PHE A 826 31.21 12.59 14.78
CA PHE A 826 30.39 11.41 14.50
C PHE A 826 29.39 11.15 15.64
N ASP A 827 29.88 11.10 16.88
CA ASP A 827 29.09 10.81 18.08
C ASP A 827 27.95 11.84 18.28
N SER A 828 28.24 13.12 18.05
CA SER A 828 27.24 14.18 18.14
C SER A 828 26.10 14.04 17.14
N LEU A 829 26.37 13.58 15.90
CA LEU A 829 25.33 13.36 14.89
C LEU A 829 24.46 12.15 15.26
N ILE A 830 25.07 11.04 15.69
CA ILE A 830 24.36 9.85 16.14
C ILE A 830 23.49 10.19 17.37
N SER A 831 24.05 10.92 18.33
CA SER A 831 23.32 11.40 19.50
C SER A 831 22.14 12.29 19.12
N LYS A 832 22.32 13.22 18.18
CA LYS A 832 21.23 14.07 17.65
C LYS A 832 20.14 13.24 16.98
N ALA A 833 20.50 12.29 16.12
CA ALA A 833 19.55 11.40 15.44
C ALA A 833 18.78 10.52 16.43
N HIS A 834 19.46 9.98 17.45
CA HIS A 834 18.83 9.21 18.52
C HIS A 834 17.83 10.07 19.33
N GLN A 835 18.23 11.29 19.73
CA GLN A 835 17.36 12.23 20.45
C GLN A 835 16.14 12.67 19.65
N PHE A 836 16.27 12.78 18.32
CA PHE A 836 15.15 13.05 17.43
C PHE A 836 14.11 11.90 17.46
N GLY A 837 14.56 10.68 17.76
CA GLY A 837 13.76 9.45 17.73
C GLY A 837 13.90 8.70 16.41
N SER A 838 15.11 8.66 15.86
CA SER A 838 15.43 7.88 14.66
C SER A 838 15.64 6.41 14.99
N GLU A 839 15.22 5.52 14.09
CA GLU A 839 15.62 4.11 14.10
C GLU A 839 16.92 3.95 13.31
N PHE A 840 17.96 3.43 13.95
CA PHE A 840 19.18 3.03 13.25
C PHE A 840 18.99 1.65 12.63
N ILE A 841 19.13 1.58 11.31
CA ILE A 841 19.01 0.34 10.54
C ILE A 841 20.15 0.20 9.54
N THR A 842 20.36 -1.03 9.05
CA THR A 842 21.34 -1.29 8.00
C THR A 842 20.75 -1.00 6.61
N GLY A 843 21.62 -0.82 5.62
CA GLY A 843 21.25 -0.68 4.21
C GLY A 843 20.40 -1.85 3.71
N LYS A 844 20.73 -3.09 4.10
CA LYS A 844 19.91 -4.27 3.78
C LYS A 844 18.52 -4.23 4.40
N ASP A 845 18.39 -3.90 5.70
CA ASP A 845 17.07 -3.78 6.34
C ASP A 845 16.24 -2.71 5.62
N PHE A 846 16.85 -1.58 5.25
CA PHE A 846 16.16 -0.54 4.50
C PHE A 846 15.73 -1.00 3.09
N ALA A 847 16.62 -1.64 2.34
CA ALA A 847 16.33 -2.17 1.02
C ALA A 847 15.20 -3.22 1.06
N ASP A 848 15.21 -4.11 2.06
CA ASP A 848 14.17 -5.11 2.24
C ASP A 848 12.82 -4.46 2.62
N ARG A 849 12.83 -3.41 3.45
CA ARG A 849 11.62 -2.62 3.75
C ARG A 849 11.08 -1.89 2.52
N ILE A 850 11.94 -1.32 1.66
CA ILE A 850 11.52 -0.71 0.39
C ILE A 850 10.81 -1.76 -0.50
N LYS A 851 11.36 -2.97 -0.62
CA LYS A 851 10.75 -4.08 -1.38
C LYS A 851 9.39 -4.48 -0.80
N VAL A 852 9.25 -4.53 0.53
CA VAL A 852 7.95 -4.81 1.19
C VAL A 852 6.95 -3.69 0.91
N PHE A 853 7.37 -2.43 1.02
CA PHE A 853 6.51 -1.28 0.81
C PHE A 853 6.04 -1.16 -0.65
N GLY A 854 6.93 -1.39 -1.62
CA GLY A 854 6.60 -1.37 -3.05
C GLY A 854 5.63 -2.48 -3.47
N ASN A 855 5.50 -3.55 -2.68
CA ASN A 855 4.54 -4.62 -2.90
C ASN A 855 3.28 -4.51 -2.01
N ALA A 856 3.16 -3.44 -1.22
CA ALA A 856 2.05 -3.27 -0.31
C ALA A 856 0.84 -2.62 -1.01
N GLY A 857 -0.35 -2.98 -0.56
CA GLY A 857 -1.61 -2.33 -0.85
C GLY A 857 -2.13 -1.57 0.37
N ILE A 858 -2.82 -0.46 0.15
CA ILE A 858 -3.49 0.24 1.24
C ILE A 858 -4.84 0.83 0.81
N SER A 859 -5.81 0.74 1.70
CA SER A 859 -7.06 1.50 1.63
C SER A 859 -7.33 2.14 2.98
N ILE A 860 -7.58 3.45 2.99
CA ILE A 860 -7.92 4.22 4.18
C ILE A 860 -9.22 4.96 3.97
N SER A 861 -10.15 4.80 4.90
CA SER A 861 -11.34 5.65 5.01
C SER A 861 -11.48 6.17 6.45
N GLN A 862 -12.15 7.30 6.60
CA GLN A 862 -12.44 7.89 7.90
C GLN A 862 -13.88 8.39 7.93
N GLN A 863 -14.60 8.03 9.00
CA GLN A 863 -15.92 8.57 9.32
C GLN A 863 -15.90 9.07 10.77
N GLY A 864 -16.00 10.39 10.95
CA GLY A 864 -15.86 11.01 12.25
C GLY A 864 -14.52 10.68 12.92
N ASN A 865 -14.58 10.06 14.10
CA ASN A 865 -13.41 9.64 14.87
C ASN A 865 -12.97 8.19 14.60
N THR A 866 -13.57 7.51 13.61
CA THR A 866 -13.22 6.14 13.27
C THR A 866 -12.47 6.11 11.94
N ILE A 867 -11.30 5.50 11.92
CA ILE A 867 -10.51 5.23 10.72
C ILE A 867 -10.58 3.73 10.43
N ILE A 868 -10.86 3.36 9.19
CA ILE A 868 -10.74 1.98 8.71
C ILE A 868 -9.51 1.93 7.82
N GLY A 869 -8.48 1.21 8.27
CA GLY A 869 -7.26 0.98 7.49
C GLY A 869 -7.14 -0.48 7.10
N LYS A 870 -7.03 -0.74 5.81
CA LYS A 870 -6.74 -2.06 5.26
C LYS A 870 -5.34 -2.02 4.65
N VAL A 871 -4.45 -2.89 5.12
CA VAL A 871 -3.10 -3.03 4.59
C VAL A 871 -2.95 -4.44 4.06
N SER A 872 -2.55 -4.57 2.81
CA SER A 872 -2.20 -5.85 2.20
C SER A 872 -0.71 -5.87 2.00
N ALA A 873 0.02 -6.66 2.78
CA ALA A 873 1.46 -6.76 2.67
C ALA A 873 1.92 -8.13 3.16
N SER A 874 3.17 -8.48 2.87
CA SER A 874 3.85 -9.60 3.50
C SER A 874 5.17 -9.11 4.06
N ASN A 875 5.62 -9.70 5.17
CA ASN A 875 6.81 -9.25 5.89
C ASN A 875 6.72 -7.80 6.39
N SER A 876 5.52 -7.31 6.71
CA SER A 876 5.27 -5.94 7.22
C SER A 876 5.46 -5.78 8.72
N GLY A 877 5.99 -6.78 9.42
CA GLY A 877 6.08 -6.79 10.88
C GLY A 877 6.95 -5.69 11.50
N GLN A 878 7.65 -4.86 10.72
CA GLN A 878 8.37 -3.66 11.17
C GLN A 878 7.55 -2.37 10.96
N PHE A 879 6.47 -2.43 10.19
CA PHE A 879 5.70 -1.29 9.72
C PHE A 879 4.62 -0.90 10.73
N ALA A 880 4.16 0.34 10.64
CA ALA A 880 3.08 0.84 11.46
C ALA A 880 2.06 1.62 10.62
N LEU A 881 0.80 1.58 11.01
CA LEU A 881 -0.22 2.47 10.46
C LEU A 881 -0.36 3.68 11.39
N LYS A 882 0.23 4.82 11.00
CA LYS A 882 0.34 6.02 11.82
C LYS A 882 -0.80 6.99 11.54
N VAL A 883 -1.55 7.40 12.57
CA VAL A 883 -2.65 8.36 12.42
C VAL A 883 -2.13 9.78 12.24
N ALA A 884 -2.93 10.64 11.59
CA ALA A 884 -2.57 12.02 11.30
C ALA A 884 -2.16 12.80 12.57
N LYS A 885 -1.20 13.72 12.40
CA LYS A 885 -0.69 14.57 13.49
C LYS A 885 -1.85 15.32 14.18
N GLY A 886 -1.84 15.33 15.51
CA GLY A 886 -2.88 15.95 16.34
C GLY A 886 -3.97 14.97 16.81
N ASN A 887 -4.06 13.78 16.22
CA ASN A 887 -4.92 12.71 16.70
C ASN A 887 -4.21 11.80 17.71
N SER A 888 -5.00 11.08 18.50
CA SER A 888 -4.54 10.00 19.37
C SER A 888 -5.44 8.78 19.20
N ILE A 889 -4.85 7.59 19.25
CA ILE A 889 -5.58 6.32 19.25
C ILE A 889 -6.16 6.09 20.65
N LYS A 890 -7.48 5.90 20.69
CA LYS A 890 -8.20 5.45 21.88
C LYS A 890 -8.19 3.92 21.97
N SER A 891 -8.52 3.25 20.87
CA SER A 891 -8.58 1.79 20.76
C SER A 891 -8.53 1.34 19.31
N VAL A 892 -8.25 0.04 19.11
CA VAL A 892 -8.33 -0.63 17.82
C VAL A 892 -9.14 -1.91 17.99
N ASP A 893 -10.18 -2.10 17.19
CA ASP A 893 -11.07 -3.26 17.34
C ASP A 893 -10.31 -4.56 17.11
N ASN A 894 -10.44 -5.51 18.06
CA ASN A 894 -9.85 -6.84 18.02
C ASN A 894 -8.33 -6.86 17.73
N TRP A 895 -7.63 -5.76 18.01
CA TRP A 895 -6.19 -5.65 17.81
C TRP A 895 -5.50 -5.02 19.02
N TYR A 896 -4.42 -5.67 19.47
CA TYR A 896 -3.79 -5.36 20.75
C TYR A 896 -2.30 -5.04 20.62
N ALA A 897 -1.90 -4.46 19.49
CA ALA A 897 -0.55 -3.93 19.29
C ALA A 897 -0.60 -2.53 18.67
N TYR A 898 -0.53 -1.50 19.51
CA TYR A 898 -0.59 -0.09 19.10
C TYR A 898 -0.08 0.83 20.22
N ASP A 899 0.40 2.02 19.86
CA ASP A 899 0.59 3.12 20.81
C ASP A 899 -0.45 4.23 20.58
N ASP A 900 -0.30 5.38 21.22
CA ASP A 900 -1.26 6.48 21.09
C ASP A 900 -1.23 7.15 19.70
N LYS A 901 -0.30 6.80 18.81
CA LYS A 901 -0.09 7.41 17.49
C LYS A 901 -0.14 6.43 16.33
N GLN A 902 0.09 5.15 16.55
CA GLN A 902 0.18 4.19 15.46
C GLN A 902 -0.22 2.78 15.86
N VAL A 903 -0.79 2.06 14.90
CA VAL A 903 -1.05 0.63 14.99
C VAL A 903 0.18 -0.13 14.51
N PHE A 904 0.62 -1.12 15.28
CA PHE A 904 1.72 -1.98 14.88
C PHE A 904 1.19 -3.11 14.00
N LEU A 905 1.70 -3.21 12.78
CA LEU A 905 1.32 -4.28 11.86
C LEU A 905 2.03 -5.57 12.26
N ASP A 906 1.34 -6.68 12.04
CA ASP A 906 1.96 -7.98 11.99
C ASP A 906 2.63 -8.24 10.62
N ASN A 907 3.01 -9.49 10.39
CA ASN A 907 3.75 -9.87 9.20
C ASN A 907 2.93 -9.78 7.91
N ASP A 908 1.60 -9.86 7.99
CA ASP A 908 0.74 -10.06 6.82
C ASP A 908 -0.21 -8.87 6.56
N GLY A 909 0.08 -7.73 7.20
CA GLY A 909 -0.73 -6.53 7.09
C GLY A 909 -1.94 -6.60 8.01
N GLY A 910 -3.15 -6.42 7.48
CA GLY A 910 -4.38 -6.60 8.25
C GLY A 910 -5.42 -5.49 8.05
N ASN A 911 -6.54 -5.66 8.75
CA ASN A 911 -7.66 -4.72 8.74
C ASN A 911 -7.83 -4.14 10.14
N TYR A 912 -7.79 -2.81 10.23
CA TYR A 912 -7.72 -2.09 11.48
C TYR A 912 -8.85 -1.06 11.54
N THR A 913 -9.77 -1.25 12.49
CA THR A 913 -10.75 -0.23 12.86
C THR A 913 -10.20 0.55 14.04
N ILE A 914 -9.74 1.78 13.78
CA ILE A 914 -9.03 2.63 14.74
C ILE A 914 -9.99 3.70 15.24
N HIS A 915 -10.23 3.74 16.54
CA HIS A 915 -11.00 4.78 17.18
C HIS A 915 -10.07 5.87 17.73
N LEU A 916 -10.32 7.11 17.34
CA LEU A 916 -9.58 8.27 17.81
C LEU A 916 -10.19 8.83 19.09
N GLY A 917 -9.34 9.26 20.03
CA GLY A 917 -9.76 9.91 21.27
C GLY A 917 -8.58 10.27 22.17
N GLY A 918 -8.79 11.25 23.07
CA GLY A 918 -7.74 11.74 23.97
C GLY A 918 -7.46 10.86 25.20
N THR A 919 -8.29 9.83 25.44
CA THR A 919 -8.14 8.91 26.57
C THR A 919 -8.14 7.48 26.03
N PRO A 920 -7.02 6.74 26.10
CA PRO A 920 -6.96 5.34 25.69
C PRO A 920 -7.92 4.47 26.49
N ASP A 921 -8.50 3.46 25.84
CA ASP A 921 -9.28 2.45 26.54
C ASP A 921 -8.36 1.59 27.42
N ALA A 922 -8.91 1.17 28.56
CA ALA A 922 -8.22 0.30 29.49
C ALA A 922 -8.23 -1.14 28.96
N VAL A 923 -7.23 -1.48 28.15
CA VAL A 923 -7.00 -2.83 27.61
C VAL A 923 -5.54 -3.23 27.70
N THR A 924 -5.28 -4.53 27.84
CA THR A 924 -3.92 -5.07 27.77
C THR A 924 -3.46 -5.12 26.32
N HIS A 925 -2.36 -4.45 26.00
CA HIS A 925 -1.85 -4.35 24.63
C HIS A 925 -0.35 -4.04 24.59
N ILE A 926 0.31 -4.39 23.48
CA ILE A 926 1.67 -3.98 23.20
C ILE A 926 1.67 -2.49 22.88
N SER A 927 2.38 -1.70 23.70
CA SER A 927 2.51 -0.25 23.56
C SER A 927 3.87 0.19 23.01
N ALA A 928 4.85 -0.71 22.97
CA ALA A 928 6.09 -0.49 22.22
C ALA A 928 6.81 -1.81 21.92
N LEU A 929 7.45 -1.85 20.76
CA LEU A 929 8.34 -2.91 20.32
C LEU A 929 9.79 -2.42 20.25
N PRO A 930 10.79 -3.29 20.44
CA PRO A 930 12.20 -2.94 20.21
C PRO A 930 12.46 -2.46 18.78
N SER A 931 13.46 -1.62 18.59
CA SER A 931 13.97 -1.23 17.26
C SER A 931 14.30 -2.46 16.41
N ARG A 932 14.02 -2.38 15.11
CA ARG A 932 14.20 -3.40 14.07
C ARG A 932 13.40 -4.69 14.27
N SER A 933 12.70 -4.85 15.39
CA SER A 933 11.92 -6.05 15.66
C SER A 933 10.72 -6.18 14.73
N LYS A 934 10.39 -7.43 14.40
CA LYS A 934 9.25 -7.81 13.57
C LYS A 934 8.16 -8.41 14.45
N LEU A 935 7.01 -7.76 14.52
CA LEU A 935 5.79 -8.39 15.04
C LEU A 935 5.33 -9.43 14.02
N ILE A 936 5.23 -10.69 14.46
CA ILE A 936 4.81 -11.79 13.59
C ILE A 936 3.29 -11.97 13.66
N ALA A 937 2.72 -11.93 14.86
CA ALA A 937 1.29 -12.00 15.10
C ALA A 937 0.95 -11.45 16.49
N ALA A 938 -0.27 -10.94 16.67
CA ALA A 938 -0.82 -10.56 17.97
C ALA A 938 -2.32 -10.84 18.03
N SER A 939 -2.81 -11.27 19.19
CA SER A 939 -4.25 -11.41 19.48
C SER A 939 -4.50 -11.31 20.97
N GLY A 940 -5.78 -11.19 21.37
CA GLY A 940 -6.17 -11.04 22.77
C GLY A 940 -7.66 -10.84 22.91
N ASP A 941 -8.11 -10.63 24.14
CA ASP A 941 -9.52 -10.33 24.48
C ASP A 941 -9.69 -8.97 25.20
N GLY A 942 -8.60 -8.20 25.25
CA GLY A 942 -8.50 -6.92 25.95
C GLY A 942 -8.12 -7.04 27.42
N THR A 943 -8.17 -8.23 28.02
CA THR A 943 -7.59 -8.53 29.33
C THR A 943 -6.28 -9.27 29.16
N ASP A 944 -6.30 -10.36 28.41
CA ASP A 944 -5.16 -11.20 28.13
C ASP A 944 -4.61 -10.93 26.72
N LEU A 945 -3.32 -11.17 26.54
CA LEU A 945 -2.59 -10.86 25.30
C LEU A 945 -1.68 -12.01 24.94
N GLN A 946 -1.71 -12.41 23.67
CA GLN A 946 -0.74 -13.33 23.08
C GLN A 946 -0.09 -12.70 21.86
N PHE A 947 1.21 -12.92 21.68
CA PHE A 947 1.93 -12.41 20.51
C PHE A 947 3.16 -13.25 20.18
N THR A 948 3.53 -13.24 18.91
CA THR A 948 4.80 -13.78 18.41
C THR A 948 5.58 -12.64 17.78
N PHE A 949 6.88 -12.54 18.06
CA PHE A 949 7.73 -11.54 17.44
C PHE A 949 9.16 -12.05 17.24
N LYS A 950 9.87 -11.45 16.28
CA LYS A 950 11.29 -11.66 16.03
C LYS A 950 12.07 -10.40 16.43
N GLY A 951 13.04 -10.56 17.31
CA GLY A 951 13.87 -9.44 17.74
C GLY A 951 14.49 -9.63 19.12
N LYS A 952 15.36 -8.69 19.48
CA LYS A 952 15.97 -8.57 20.81
C LYS A 952 15.53 -7.26 21.46
N GLY A 953 15.29 -7.28 22.77
CA GLY A 953 15.03 -6.07 23.55
C GLY A 953 13.82 -6.21 24.47
N LYS A 954 13.17 -5.07 24.76
CA LYS A 954 12.02 -4.98 25.66
C LYS A 954 10.75 -4.72 24.88
N VAL A 955 9.77 -5.62 25.00
CA VAL A 955 8.39 -5.38 24.57
C VAL A 955 7.66 -4.72 25.74
N LYS A 956 7.11 -3.52 25.52
CA LYS A 956 6.31 -2.83 26.54
C LYS A 956 4.86 -3.22 26.39
N VAL A 957 4.25 -3.68 27.47
CA VAL A 957 2.85 -4.06 27.52
C VAL A 957 2.14 -3.15 28.52
N ALA A 958 1.18 -2.38 28.04
CA ALA A 958 0.23 -1.69 28.89
C ALA A 958 -0.81 -2.71 29.36
N LEU A 959 -1.22 -2.63 30.63
CA LEU A 959 -2.17 -3.57 31.23
C LEU A 959 -3.51 -2.87 31.42
N LYS A 960 -4.60 -3.62 31.22
CA LYS A 960 -5.99 -3.15 31.44
C LYS A 960 -6.23 -2.53 32.81
N CYS A 961 -5.55 -3.00 33.84
CA CYS A 961 -5.80 -2.60 35.23
C CYS A 961 -4.52 -2.60 36.06
N ASN A 962 -4.64 -2.36 37.35
CA ASN A 962 -3.60 -2.73 38.32
C ASN A 962 -3.88 -4.17 38.79
N PRO A 963 -3.18 -5.17 38.24
CA PRO A 963 -3.57 -6.56 38.39
C PRO A 963 -3.21 -7.12 39.77
N SER A 964 -4.02 -8.03 40.29
CA SER A 964 -3.67 -8.82 41.48
C SER A 964 -2.67 -9.94 41.17
N SER A 965 -2.64 -10.41 39.93
CA SER A 965 -1.62 -11.34 39.44
C SER A 965 -1.32 -11.12 37.96
N ILE A 966 -0.06 -11.36 37.58
CA ILE A 966 0.43 -11.34 36.20
C ILE A 966 1.16 -12.66 35.97
N ASN A 967 0.86 -13.36 34.89
CA ASN A 967 1.59 -14.52 34.43
C ASN A 967 2.11 -14.26 33.01
N VAL A 968 3.43 -14.35 32.80
CA VAL A 968 4.06 -14.24 31.48
C VAL A 968 4.73 -15.56 31.16
N SER A 969 4.39 -16.17 30.03
CA SER A 969 4.90 -17.48 29.63
C SER A 969 5.19 -17.57 28.13
N GLY A 970 5.81 -18.69 27.71
CA GLY A 970 6.12 -18.95 26.31
C GLY A 970 7.47 -18.35 25.87
N GLY A 971 7.46 -17.50 24.83
CA GLY A 971 8.68 -16.93 24.22
C GLY A 971 9.65 -16.22 25.19
N SER A 972 9.14 -15.71 26.31
CA SER A 972 9.93 -15.30 27.47
C SER A 972 9.04 -15.39 28.71
N ASN A 973 9.65 -15.63 29.86
CA ASN A 973 9.01 -15.53 31.18
C ASN A 973 9.63 -14.41 32.04
N SER A 974 10.57 -13.65 31.46
CA SER A 974 11.26 -12.57 32.16
C SER A 974 10.53 -11.25 31.92
N TYR A 975 9.96 -10.68 32.96
CA TYR A 975 9.35 -9.36 32.89
C TYR A 975 9.68 -8.50 34.12
N THR A 976 9.54 -7.18 33.97
CA THR A 976 9.69 -6.19 35.05
C THR A 976 8.53 -5.20 35.01
N SER A 977 7.89 -4.93 36.14
CA SER A 977 6.87 -3.89 36.24
C SER A 977 7.48 -2.49 36.09
N THR A 978 6.86 -1.66 35.26
CA THR A 978 7.27 -0.25 35.02
C THR A 978 6.29 0.76 35.58
N GLY A 979 5.26 0.29 36.27
CA GLY A 979 4.20 1.07 36.90
C GLY A 979 3.12 0.15 37.46
N SER A 980 2.01 0.72 37.92
CA SER A 980 0.86 -0.07 38.41
C SER A 980 0.14 -0.83 37.29
N SER A 981 0.27 -0.40 36.03
CA SER A 981 -0.49 -0.94 34.90
C SER A 981 0.36 -1.08 33.64
N ALA A 982 1.64 -1.42 33.80
CA ALA A 982 2.56 -1.65 32.68
C ALA A 982 3.72 -2.57 33.07
N ILE A 983 4.16 -3.39 32.12
CA ILE A 983 5.32 -4.28 32.24
C ILE A 983 6.23 -4.17 31.01
N ASN A 984 7.51 -4.48 31.20
CA ASN A 984 8.44 -4.78 30.12
C ASN A 984 8.74 -6.28 30.12
N ILE A 985 8.56 -6.95 28.99
CA ILE A 985 8.97 -8.34 28.78
C ILE A 985 10.33 -8.32 28.09
N ASN A 986 11.30 -9.04 28.64
CA ASN A 986 12.70 -9.02 28.18
C ASN A 986 13.00 -10.21 27.27
N PHE A 987 13.57 -9.92 26.09
CA PHE A 987 14.03 -10.90 25.12
C PHE A 987 15.52 -10.67 24.83
N ASN A 988 16.35 -11.66 25.15
CA ASN A 988 17.80 -11.49 25.20
C ASN A 988 18.51 -11.80 23.86
N ASN A 989 17.83 -12.50 22.96
CA ASN A 989 18.39 -12.99 21.70
C ASN A 989 17.60 -12.42 20.53
N ASP A 990 18.29 -12.13 19.42
CA ASP A 990 17.66 -11.68 18.18
C ASP A 990 17.25 -12.87 17.33
N ILE A 991 16.14 -13.49 17.72
CA ILE A 991 15.54 -14.66 17.06
C ILE A 991 14.03 -14.45 16.96
N GLN A 992 13.36 -15.28 16.17
CA GLN A 992 11.92 -15.46 16.31
C GLN A 992 11.65 -16.25 17.58
N HIS A 993 10.95 -15.64 18.53
CA HIS A 993 10.59 -16.30 19.78
C HIS A 993 9.34 -17.15 19.58
N ALA A 994 9.12 -18.12 20.47
CA ALA A 994 7.81 -18.78 20.57
C ALA A 994 6.73 -17.77 20.96
N GLU A 995 5.46 -18.14 20.81
CA GLU A 995 4.34 -17.32 21.27
C GLU A 995 4.52 -16.95 22.75
N THR A 996 4.41 -15.66 23.07
CA THR A 996 4.41 -15.13 24.42
C THR A 996 2.97 -14.86 24.84
N ILE A 997 2.60 -15.37 26.02
CA ILE A 997 1.27 -15.20 26.61
C ILE A 997 1.41 -14.33 27.86
N VAL A 998 0.53 -13.34 27.98
CA VAL A 998 0.41 -12.42 29.12
C VAL A 998 -1.01 -12.53 29.66
N ASP A 999 -1.14 -13.25 30.77
CA ASP A 999 -2.42 -13.40 31.48
C ASP A 999 -2.43 -12.46 32.68
N ILE A 1000 -3.51 -11.70 32.87
CA ILE A 1000 -3.66 -10.85 34.04
C ILE A 1000 -5.02 -11.02 34.73
N SER A 1001 -5.02 -10.90 36.05
CA SER A 1001 -6.25 -10.84 36.84
C SER A 1001 -6.49 -9.43 37.37
N CYS A 1002 -7.60 -8.82 36.96
CA CYS A 1002 -8.09 -7.58 37.53
C CYS A 1002 -8.94 -7.85 38.78
N ASN A 1003 -8.84 -6.97 39.78
CA ASN A 1003 -9.68 -7.03 40.99
C ASN A 1003 -11.05 -6.38 40.77
#